data_AF-A0A239NZP5-F1
#
_entry.id   AF-A0A239NZP5-F1
#
_cell.length_a   1.000
_cell.length_b   1.000
_cell.length_c   1.000
_cell.angle_alpha   90.00
_cell.angle_beta   90.00
_cell.angle_gamma   90.00
#
_symmetry.space_group_name_H-M   'P 1'
#
loop_
_entity.id
_entity.type
_entity.pdbx_description
1 polymer ?
#
loop_
_entity_poly.entity_id
_entity_poly.type
_entity_poly.pdbx_seq_one_letter_code
_entity_poly.pdbx_strand_id
1 'polypeptide(L)'
;MAVPPMPTAYDAWNKVLAAEFFSNAHADTPVILWVDRDTAEELQKQHKLEAPLSDAVRDALDMASRSKAFSRIKSWCERSHRPGGPPPSLPLLAASVVAASMMASDGKIRVSNFYVPFVKYLFGDSFSEEQHRVLVQSSDQLAELWVQLEQWLASQHGQFGISTIKGHETLTRIGYPISQAVLKAADRRVLSQFFRDSGLHPGKSISSDYLERALAIWLRRHPKALSPAFVAAYGHPDLQAFVNDLVLGCARVWDGVVRDAVSGQRAVRLRVRLRKDRRNISIGWAAEAVGGIDGGTIIDRDGQEHSFGLDHGFFYEGLEAVSFQPSYLAAGVTLNGITATGEKIAFVYQPSESVYFRQDRDLGWVSQGKATAFDEHMILVLDQTVPQMISELKEAGIAQPKNVKAAFAPGWSLFIGVVLREESKLIRAIGKRGSVLNAIGVQGVSKPKLVGGLQLKQKLARNLYLTGGSPDLLVDMRAHTERLVRLDFGSGRYEDVLTGGFPIPLTQEAAWESGRHSLTVDGTPLSYELVDVLADGEAPGTGTVAFAVGEQVQNRAQKVEPNAPAIRGALLPEAAEELPLTVLAFKNSSDRYLVSYDGRGYEPGAPELPVLYEKLGLGDDAFYYTDVVPPAGWSGWMIEWRRTCPRVTPVAPRRPDRSAVLSSPNREEWALAILDARSCSQNPMWGEYVTLAEEICQ
;
A
#
# COMPACT_ATOMS: atom_id res chain seq x y z
N MET A 1 -13.53 -28.38 55.76
CA MET A 1 -14.15 -27.05 55.97
C MET A 1 -14.97 -26.68 54.74
N ALA A 2 -16.16 -26.12 54.93
CA ALA A 2 -16.93 -25.56 53.82
C ALA A 2 -16.18 -24.34 53.24
N VAL A 3 -15.98 -24.29 51.92
CA VAL A 3 -15.40 -23.11 51.26
C VAL A 3 -16.43 -21.99 51.35
N PRO A 4 -16.03 -20.78 51.78
CA PRO A 4 -16.94 -19.65 51.90
C PRO A 4 -17.55 -19.29 50.53
N PRO A 5 -18.76 -18.70 50.50
CA PRO A 5 -19.35 -18.21 49.25
C PRO A 5 -18.47 -17.11 48.64
N MET A 6 -18.55 -16.97 47.33
CA MET A 6 -17.85 -15.92 46.59
C MET A 6 -18.40 -14.54 47.01
N PRO A 7 -17.54 -13.55 47.34
CA PRO A 7 -17.99 -12.20 47.63
C PRO A 7 -18.75 -11.58 46.44
N THR A 8 -19.81 -10.83 46.71
CA THR A 8 -20.66 -10.23 45.67
C THR A 8 -19.87 -9.35 44.70
N ALA A 9 -18.95 -8.52 45.22
CA ALA A 9 -18.11 -7.66 44.40
C ALA A 9 -17.18 -8.47 43.47
N TYR A 10 -16.64 -9.59 43.97
CA TYR A 10 -15.78 -10.48 43.18
C TYR A 10 -16.57 -11.17 42.05
N ASP A 11 -17.77 -11.68 42.34
CA ASP A 11 -18.65 -12.30 41.33
C ASP A 11 -19.08 -11.28 40.26
N ALA A 12 -19.36 -10.04 40.66
CA ALA A 12 -19.70 -8.96 39.72
C ALA A 12 -18.54 -8.66 38.77
N TRP A 13 -17.31 -8.52 39.29
CA TRP A 13 -16.11 -8.38 38.47
C TRP A 13 -15.90 -9.58 37.54
N ASN A 14 -16.12 -10.80 38.02
CA ASN A 14 -15.96 -12.00 37.21
C ASN A 14 -16.92 -12.00 36.01
N LYS A 15 -18.18 -11.58 36.21
CA LYS A 15 -19.18 -11.48 35.12
C LYS A 15 -18.83 -10.39 34.11
N VAL A 16 -18.38 -9.22 34.57
CA VAL A 16 -17.97 -8.13 33.67
C VAL A 16 -16.78 -8.54 32.82
N LEU A 17 -15.73 -9.11 33.43
CA LEU A 17 -14.55 -9.59 32.71
C LEU A 17 -14.89 -10.73 31.74
N ALA A 18 -15.78 -11.63 32.13
CA ALA A 18 -16.28 -12.68 31.25
C ALA A 18 -16.98 -12.12 30.01
N ALA A 19 -17.88 -11.14 30.19
CA ALA A 19 -18.63 -10.53 29.10
C ALA A 19 -17.73 -9.71 28.16
N GLU A 20 -16.77 -8.98 28.73
CA GLU A 20 -15.87 -8.10 27.98
C GLU A 20 -14.87 -8.89 27.12
N PHE A 21 -14.19 -9.87 27.72
CA PHE A 21 -13.07 -10.56 27.09
C PHE A 21 -13.43 -11.92 26.47
N PHE A 22 -14.48 -12.59 26.97
CA PHE A 22 -14.80 -13.98 26.63
C PHE A 22 -16.27 -14.13 26.20
N SER A 23 -16.68 -13.35 25.20
CA SER A 23 -18.00 -13.44 24.59
C SER A 23 -17.93 -14.02 23.17
N ASN A 24 -19.08 -14.43 22.63
CA ASN A 24 -19.19 -14.91 21.24
C ASN A 24 -18.76 -13.87 20.19
N ALA A 25 -18.67 -12.58 20.57
CA ALA A 25 -18.15 -11.54 19.68
C ALA A 25 -16.66 -11.75 19.33
N HIS A 26 -15.95 -12.54 20.15
CA HIS A 26 -14.54 -12.89 19.94
C HIS A 26 -14.36 -14.27 19.32
N ALA A 27 -15.43 -14.92 18.83
CA ALA A 27 -15.35 -16.24 18.22
C ALA A 27 -14.29 -16.30 17.11
N ASP A 28 -13.44 -17.34 17.17
CA ASP A 28 -12.31 -17.57 16.25
C ASP A 28 -11.26 -16.44 16.19
N THR A 29 -11.32 -15.48 17.11
CA THR A 29 -10.32 -14.40 17.21
C THR A 29 -9.41 -14.61 18.43
N PRO A 30 -8.15 -14.17 18.38
CA PRO A 30 -7.25 -14.27 19.54
C PRO A 30 -7.71 -13.36 20.67
N VAL A 31 -7.87 -13.93 21.87
CA VAL A 31 -8.29 -13.18 23.07
C VAL A 31 -7.11 -12.96 24.01
N ILE A 32 -6.98 -11.73 24.49
CA ILE A 32 -6.00 -11.31 25.50
C ILE A 32 -6.76 -10.70 26.67
N LEU A 33 -6.51 -11.19 27.88
CA LEU A 33 -7.02 -10.59 29.11
C LEU A 33 -6.15 -9.38 29.48
N TRP A 34 -6.17 -8.33 28.65
CA TRP A 34 -5.38 -7.13 28.88
C TRP A 34 -6.14 -6.16 29.79
N VAL A 35 -5.60 -5.91 30.99
CA VAL A 35 -6.18 -4.96 31.97
C VAL A 35 -5.03 -4.19 32.63
N ASP A 36 -5.03 -2.87 32.49
CA ASP A 36 -4.21 -1.96 33.30
C ASP A 36 -5.08 -1.18 34.30
N ARG A 37 -4.47 -0.24 35.05
CA ARG A 37 -5.19 0.52 36.08
C ARG A 37 -6.34 1.34 35.47
N ASP A 38 -6.05 2.04 34.37
CA ASP A 38 -7.03 2.90 33.70
C ASP A 38 -8.18 2.06 33.14
N THR A 39 -7.87 0.91 32.54
CA THR A 39 -8.86 -0.05 32.04
C THR A 39 -9.75 -0.59 33.16
N ALA A 40 -9.17 -0.95 34.31
CA ALA A 40 -9.94 -1.40 35.46
C ALA A 40 -10.85 -0.28 35.99
N GLU A 41 -10.36 0.96 36.08
CA GLU A 41 -11.19 2.11 36.49
C GLU A 41 -12.31 2.42 35.49
N GLU A 42 -12.04 2.30 34.20
CA GLU A 42 -13.04 2.48 33.14
C GLU A 42 -14.13 1.42 33.21
N LEU A 43 -13.78 0.13 33.30
CA LEU A 43 -14.74 -0.96 33.47
C LEU A 43 -15.57 -0.80 34.75
N GLN A 44 -14.94 -0.37 35.85
CA GLN A 44 -15.66 -0.08 37.09
C GLN A 44 -16.73 0.99 36.88
N LYS A 45 -16.38 2.12 36.24
CA LYS A 45 -17.30 3.24 35.98
C LYS A 45 -18.40 2.86 34.98
N GLN A 46 -18.04 2.22 33.87
CA GLN A 46 -18.95 1.78 32.80
C GLN A 46 -20.01 0.81 33.34
N HIS A 47 -19.62 -0.15 34.17
CA HIS A 47 -20.51 -1.17 34.71
C HIS A 47 -21.04 -0.85 36.12
N LYS A 48 -20.73 0.33 36.67
CA LYS A 48 -21.15 0.81 38.00
C LYS A 48 -20.84 -0.20 39.13
N LEU A 49 -19.63 -0.75 39.12
CA LEU A 49 -19.21 -1.73 40.13
C LEU A 49 -18.91 -1.05 41.47
N GLU A 50 -19.43 -1.63 42.56
CA GLU A 50 -19.40 -1.05 43.91
C GLU A 50 -17.99 -0.93 44.51
N ALA A 51 -17.08 -1.83 44.13
CA ALA A 51 -15.72 -1.87 44.64
C ALA A 51 -14.70 -1.90 43.49
N PRO A 52 -13.53 -1.25 43.66
CA PRO A 52 -12.38 -1.42 42.76
C PRO A 52 -11.97 -2.90 42.64
N LEU A 53 -11.37 -3.27 41.50
CA LEU A 53 -10.89 -4.63 41.25
C LEU A 53 -9.90 -5.11 42.34
N SER A 54 -9.01 -4.21 42.80
CA SER A 54 -8.05 -4.50 43.87
C SER A 54 -8.72 -4.91 45.18
N ASP A 55 -9.77 -4.20 45.59
CA ASP A 55 -10.53 -4.48 46.82
C ASP A 55 -11.31 -5.79 46.71
N ALA A 56 -11.99 -5.99 45.57
CA ALA A 56 -12.75 -7.21 45.32
C ALA A 56 -11.84 -8.46 45.36
N VAL A 57 -10.66 -8.38 44.75
CA VAL A 57 -9.67 -9.47 44.77
C VAL A 57 -9.10 -9.66 46.16
N ARG A 58 -8.72 -8.59 46.87
CA ARG A 58 -8.19 -8.65 48.23
C ARG A 58 -9.13 -9.41 49.18
N ASP A 59 -10.42 -9.12 49.12
CA ASP A 59 -11.43 -9.73 49.99
C ASP A 59 -11.63 -11.24 49.69
N ALA A 60 -11.27 -11.68 48.49
CA ALA A 60 -11.31 -13.09 48.09
C ALA A 60 -10.07 -13.90 48.52
N LEU A 61 -9.00 -13.24 48.98
CA LEU A 61 -7.75 -13.91 49.37
C LEU A 61 -7.85 -14.59 50.75
N ASP A 62 -7.14 -15.72 50.89
CA ASP A 62 -6.94 -16.40 52.16
C ASP A 62 -5.59 -16.06 52.79
N MET A 63 -5.44 -14.81 53.23
CA MET A 63 -4.18 -14.29 53.80
C MET A 63 -3.80 -14.95 55.14
N ALA A 64 -4.69 -15.73 55.75
CA ALA A 64 -4.38 -16.53 56.94
C ALA A 64 -3.48 -17.74 56.62
N SER A 65 -3.44 -18.17 55.35
CA SER A 65 -2.59 -19.25 54.90
C SER A 65 -1.24 -18.74 54.39
N ARG A 66 -0.13 -19.31 54.90
CA ARG A 66 1.23 -18.86 54.55
C ARG A 66 1.59 -19.02 53.07
N SER A 67 1.06 -20.05 52.41
CA SER A 67 1.44 -20.40 51.02
C SER A 67 0.26 -20.76 50.13
N LYS A 68 -0.98 -20.48 50.58
CA LYS A 68 -2.19 -20.82 49.82
C LYS A 68 -3.18 -19.66 49.75
N ALA A 69 -2.69 -18.45 49.47
CA ALA A 69 -3.49 -17.23 49.42
C ALA A 69 -4.66 -17.33 48.41
N PHE A 70 -4.51 -18.11 47.34
CA PHE A 70 -5.52 -18.25 46.28
C PHE A 70 -6.37 -19.52 46.41
N SER A 71 -6.29 -20.23 47.52
CA SER A 71 -6.99 -21.51 47.74
C SER A 71 -8.51 -21.41 47.63
N ARG A 72 -9.12 -20.31 48.11
CA ARG A 72 -10.57 -20.07 48.00
C ARG A 72 -11.01 -19.98 46.54
N ILE A 73 -10.28 -19.21 45.74
CA ILE A 73 -10.53 -19.00 44.31
C ILE A 73 -10.34 -20.31 43.55
N LYS A 74 -9.26 -21.05 43.82
CA LYS A 74 -9.05 -22.39 43.25
C LYS A 74 -10.22 -23.34 43.56
N SER A 75 -10.67 -23.34 44.81
CA SER A 75 -11.82 -24.15 45.23
C SER A 75 -13.12 -23.74 44.53
N TRP A 76 -13.33 -22.45 44.27
CA TRP A 76 -14.47 -21.99 43.47
C TRP A 76 -14.37 -22.47 42.03
N CYS A 77 -13.18 -22.48 41.43
CA CYS A 77 -12.97 -23.01 40.07
C CYS A 77 -13.24 -24.51 40.00
N GLU A 78 -12.78 -25.29 40.97
CA GLU A 78 -13.03 -26.75 41.05
C GLU A 78 -14.53 -27.08 41.22
N ARG A 79 -15.24 -26.28 42.04
CA ARG A 79 -16.69 -26.45 42.29
C ARG A 79 -17.58 -25.93 41.17
N SER A 80 -17.09 -24.94 40.43
CA SER A 80 -17.82 -24.34 39.31
C SER A 80 -17.69 -25.24 38.07
N HIS A 81 -18.32 -26.41 38.11
CA HIS A 81 -18.57 -27.28 36.96
C HIS A 81 -19.64 -26.69 36.00
N ARG A 82 -19.74 -25.35 35.91
CA ARG A 82 -20.77 -24.73 35.06
C ARG A 82 -20.45 -25.06 33.59
N PRO A 83 -21.32 -25.79 32.89
CA PRO A 83 -21.17 -25.96 31.45
C PRO A 83 -21.31 -24.58 30.79
N GLY A 84 -20.24 -24.08 30.14
CA GLY A 84 -20.33 -22.94 29.21
C GLY A 84 -19.92 -21.55 29.72
N GLY A 85 -19.34 -21.39 30.91
CA GLY A 85 -18.82 -20.09 31.39
C GLY A 85 -17.34 -20.14 31.77
N PRO A 86 -16.59 -19.01 31.68
CA PRO A 86 -15.17 -18.97 32.06
C PRO A 86 -14.96 -19.25 33.56
N PRO A 87 -13.77 -19.75 33.94
CA PRO A 87 -13.47 -20.07 35.33
C PRO A 87 -13.57 -18.82 36.22
N PRO A 88 -14.02 -18.94 37.48
CA PRO A 88 -14.16 -17.82 38.41
C PRO A 88 -12.82 -17.29 38.95
N SER A 89 -11.75 -17.38 38.17
CA SER A 89 -10.43 -16.84 38.47
C SER A 89 -10.19 -15.48 37.79
N LEU A 90 -11.07 -15.04 36.88
CA LEU A 90 -10.83 -13.86 36.03
C LEU A 90 -10.45 -12.59 36.81
N PRO A 91 -11.08 -12.22 37.94
CA PRO A 91 -10.69 -11.01 38.66
C PRO A 91 -9.25 -11.10 39.20
N LEU A 92 -8.84 -12.26 39.72
CA LEU A 92 -7.47 -12.46 40.20
C LEU A 92 -6.47 -12.42 39.04
N LEU A 93 -6.79 -13.07 37.93
CA LEU A 93 -5.94 -13.07 36.74
C LEU A 93 -5.81 -11.64 36.18
N ALA A 94 -6.90 -10.90 36.07
CA ALA A 94 -6.88 -9.49 35.66
C ALA A 94 -6.03 -8.62 36.60
N ALA A 95 -6.16 -8.77 37.92
CA ALA A 95 -5.31 -8.05 38.89
C ALA A 95 -3.82 -8.39 38.72
N SER A 96 -3.50 -9.64 38.36
CA SER A 96 -2.12 -10.04 38.05
C SER A 96 -1.61 -9.38 36.75
N VAL A 97 -2.47 -9.14 35.76
CA VAL A 97 -2.12 -8.39 34.53
C VAL A 97 -1.93 -6.90 34.83
N VAL A 98 -2.76 -6.30 35.70
CA VAL A 98 -2.56 -4.91 36.16
C VAL A 98 -1.17 -4.77 36.79
N ALA A 99 -0.78 -5.69 37.66
CA ALA A 99 0.55 -5.71 38.26
C ALA A 99 1.68 -5.84 37.22
N ALA A 100 1.51 -6.72 36.22
CA ALA A 100 2.48 -6.84 35.13
C ALA A 100 2.56 -5.56 34.27
N SER A 101 1.43 -4.88 34.03
CA SER A 101 1.40 -3.62 33.28
C SER A 101 2.15 -2.49 34.01
N MET A 102 2.08 -2.45 35.34
CA MET A 102 2.79 -1.48 36.17
C MET A 102 4.32 -1.64 36.07
N MET A 103 4.83 -2.86 35.89
CA MET A 103 6.26 -3.10 35.67
C MET A 103 6.78 -2.46 34.38
N ALA A 104 5.93 -2.34 33.36
CA ALA A 104 6.30 -1.80 32.07
C ALA A 104 6.33 -0.25 32.07
N SER A 105 5.55 0.40 32.93
CA SER A 105 5.44 1.87 33.01
C SER A 105 6.64 2.55 33.68
N ASP A 106 7.33 1.86 34.60
CA ASP A 106 8.43 2.44 35.39
C ASP A 106 9.79 2.47 34.66
N GLY A 107 9.84 2.07 33.38
CA GLY A 107 11.05 2.13 32.53
C GLY A 107 12.21 1.20 32.96
N LYS A 108 12.04 0.46 34.06
CA LYS A 108 12.95 -0.57 34.55
C LYS A 108 12.17 -1.87 34.68
N ILE A 109 11.99 -2.58 33.57
CA ILE A 109 11.43 -3.94 33.60
C ILE A 109 12.49 -4.85 34.24
N ARG A 110 12.51 -4.92 35.57
CA ARG A 110 13.23 -5.98 36.29
C ARG A 110 12.26 -7.14 36.45
N VAL A 111 12.47 -8.15 35.62
CA VAL A 111 11.76 -9.45 35.63
C VAL A 111 11.68 -10.04 37.05
N SER A 112 12.65 -9.75 37.90
CA SER A 112 12.76 -10.26 39.27
C SER A 112 11.81 -9.63 40.30
N ASN A 113 10.87 -8.74 39.95
CA ASN A 113 10.08 -8.00 40.96
C ASN A 113 8.56 -7.91 40.74
N PHE A 114 7.93 -8.86 40.04
CA PHE A 114 6.47 -8.86 39.77
C PHE A 114 5.58 -8.74 41.02
N TYR A 115 5.96 -9.40 42.12
CA TYR A 115 5.11 -9.46 43.31
C TYR A 115 5.06 -8.15 44.10
N VAL A 116 6.02 -7.24 43.91
CA VAL A 116 5.99 -5.91 44.55
C VAL A 116 4.89 -5.01 43.95
N PRO A 117 4.79 -4.82 42.62
CA PRO A 117 3.63 -4.16 42.02
C PRO A 117 2.32 -4.87 42.35
N PHE A 118 2.31 -6.20 42.44
CA PHE A 118 1.09 -6.94 42.73
C PHE A 118 0.58 -6.72 44.15
N VAL A 119 1.45 -6.81 45.16
CA VAL A 119 1.08 -6.51 46.56
C VAL A 119 0.71 -5.04 46.72
N LYS A 120 1.41 -4.12 46.06
CA LYS A 120 1.08 -2.68 46.06
C LYS A 120 -0.29 -2.41 45.45
N TYR A 121 -0.65 -3.08 44.36
CA TYR A 121 -1.96 -2.92 43.75
C TYR A 121 -3.10 -3.36 44.67
N LEU A 122 -2.90 -4.45 45.40
CA LEU A 122 -3.93 -5.02 46.29
C LEU A 122 -4.02 -4.32 47.66
N PHE A 123 -2.89 -3.88 48.22
CA PHE A 123 -2.78 -3.40 49.60
C PHE A 123 -2.27 -1.96 49.73
N GLY A 124 -1.95 -1.29 48.63
CA GLY A 124 -1.37 0.05 48.62
C GLY A 124 0.14 0.08 48.92
N ASP A 125 0.71 1.28 48.99
CA ASP A 125 2.16 1.47 49.21
C ASP A 125 2.64 1.09 50.61
N SER A 126 1.73 0.93 51.57
CA SER A 126 2.02 0.57 52.97
C SER A 126 1.81 -0.92 53.28
N PHE A 127 2.02 -1.79 52.29
CA PHE A 127 1.91 -3.23 52.48
C PHE A 127 2.99 -3.77 53.45
N SER A 128 2.67 -4.87 54.14
CA SER A 128 3.60 -5.57 55.03
C SER A 128 4.45 -6.61 54.30
N GLU A 129 5.67 -6.85 54.77
CA GLU A 129 6.56 -7.90 54.26
C GLU A 129 5.91 -9.29 54.29
N GLU A 130 5.03 -9.56 55.26
CA GLU A 130 4.31 -10.84 55.32
C GLU A 130 3.29 -10.96 54.18
N GLN A 131 2.54 -9.91 53.86
CA GLN A 131 1.63 -9.92 52.71
C GLN A 131 2.38 -10.19 51.41
N HIS A 132 3.53 -9.54 51.20
CA HIS A 132 4.38 -9.77 50.04
C HIS A 132 4.86 -11.23 49.98
N ARG A 133 5.40 -11.74 51.10
CA ARG A 133 5.91 -13.12 51.19
C ARG A 133 4.82 -14.16 50.90
N VAL A 134 3.63 -14.00 51.45
CA VAL A 134 2.50 -14.92 51.27
C VAL A 134 2.10 -15.00 49.79
N LEU A 135 2.06 -13.87 49.08
CA LEU A 135 1.75 -13.84 47.65
C LEU A 135 2.84 -14.53 46.82
N VAL A 136 4.12 -14.28 47.11
CA VAL A 136 5.25 -14.93 46.44
C VAL A 136 5.20 -16.46 46.65
N GLN A 137 4.92 -16.91 47.87
CA GLN A 137 4.81 -18.34 48.19
C GLN A 137 3.58 -19.01 47.56
N SER A 138 2.58 -18.23 47.15
CA SER A 138 1.37 -18.71 46.48
C SER A 138 1.47 -18.66 44.94
N SER A 139 2.66 -18.37 44.40
CA SER A 139 2.91 -18.18 42.97
C SER A 139 2.52 -19.38 42.09
N ASP A 140 2.73 -20.60 42.56
CA ASP A 140 2.37 -21.82 41.83
C ASP A 140 0.84 -21.92 41.65
N GLN A 141 0.06 -21.53 42.66
CA GLN A 141 -1.41 -21.50 42.56
C GLN A 141 -1.89 -20.48 41.51
N LEU A 142 -1.21 -19.33 41.41
CA LEU A 142 -1.56 -18.32 40.40
C LEU A 142 -1.28 -18.85 38.99
N ALA A 143 -0.15 -19.55 38.79
CA ALA A 143 0.19 -20.17 37.52
C ALA A 143 -0.81 -21.28 37.13
N GLU A 144 -1.22 -22.12 38.08
CA GLU A 144 -2.26 -23.14 37.85
C GLU A 144 -3.59 -22.54 37.37
N LEU A 145 -4.00 -21.39 37.93
CA LEU A 145 -5.23 -20.72 37.52
C LEU A 145 -5.16 -20.15 36.09
N TRP A 146 -3.97 -19.72 35.64
CA TRP A 146 -3.74 -19.34 34.24
C TRP A 146 -3.84 -20.55 33.29
N VAL A 147 -3.22 -21.67 33.65
CA VAL A 147 -3.31 -22.93 32.90
C VAL A 147 -4.76 -23.41 32.81
N GLN A 148 -5.52 -23.28 33.89
CA GLN A 148 -6.94 -23.62 33.88
C GLN A 148 -7.76 -22.75 32.91
N LEU A 149 -7.48 -21.45 32.81
CA LEU A 149 -8.13 -20.57 31.84
C LEU A 149 -7.76 -20.95 30.40
N GLU A 150 -6.50 -21.27 30.14
CA GLU A 150 -6.04 -21.73 28.82
C GLU A 150 -6.74 -23.04 28.42
N GLN A 151 -6.78 -24.03 29.31
CA GLN A 151 -7.46 -25.31 29.08
C GLN A 151 -8.96 -25.12 28.85
N TRP A 152 -9.58 -24.21 29.60
CA TRP A 152 -10.97 -23.85 29.39
C TRP A 152 -11.15 -23.29 27.96
N LEU A 153 -10.39 -22.27 27.54
CA LEU A 153 -10.47 -21.71 26.19
C LEU A 153 -10.28 -22.77 25.09
N ALA A 154 -9.30 -23.66 25.26
CA ALA A 154 -9.06 -24.75 24.31
C ALA A 154 -10.26 -25.70 24.19
N SER A 155 -10.95 -25.97 25.30
CA SER A 155 -12.16 -26.82 25.31
C SER A 155 -13.39 -26.19 24.67
N GLN A 156 -13.40 -24.86 24.44
CA GLN A 156 -14.54 -24.15 23.84
C GLN A 156 -14.48 -24.09 22.31
N HIS A 157 -13.47 -24.71 21.67
CA HIS A 157 -13.32 -24.77 20.21
C HIS A 157 -13.41 -23.39 19.52
N GLY A 158 -12.82 -22.35 20.12
CA GLY A 158 -12.79 -21.00 19.54
C GLY A 158 -14.05 -20.16 19.79
N GLN A 159 -15.12 -20.70 20.38
CA GLN A 159 -16.38 -19.97 20.61
C GLN A 159 -16.21 -18.66 21.39
N PHE A 160 -15.35 -18.67 22.41
CA PHE A 160 -15.04 -17.50 23.23
C PHE A 160 -13.66 -16.91 22.93
N GLY A 161 -13.15 -17.21 21.73
CA GLY A 161 -11.83 -16.82 21.24
C GLY A 161 -10.75 -17.88 21.40
N ILE A 162 -9.63 -17.62 20.73
CA ILE A 162 -8.44 -18.48 20.70
C ILE A 162 -7.47 -18.00 21.79
N SER A 163 -6.99 -18.92 22.62
CA SER A 163 -6.04 -18.60 23.70
C SER A 163 -4.75 -18.00 23.16
N THR A 164 -4.37 -16.86 23.73
CA THR A 164 -3.04 -16.25 23.56
C THR A 164 -2.15 -16.44 24.79
N ILE A 165 -2.67 -17.12 25.82
CA ILE A 165 -1.98 -17.37 27.08
C ILE A 165 -0.80 -18.28 26.77
N LYS A 166 0.41 -17.79 27.07
CA LYS A 166 1.65 -18.56 26.89
C LYS A 166 2.46 -18.53 28.17
N GLY A 167 2.89 -19.71 28.59
CA GLY A 167 3.93 -19.86 29.61
C GLY A 167 5.29 -19.41 29.06
N HIS A 168 6.22 -19.15 29.96
CA HIS A 168 7.62 -18.88 29.63
C HIS A 168 8.48 -20.03 30.16
N GLU A 169 9.46 -20.50 29.39
CA GLU A 169 10.29 -21.64 29.76
C GLU A 169 11.00 -21.44 31.11
N THR A 170 11.49 -20.22 31.35
CA THR A 170 12.19 -19.86 32.60
C THR A 170 11.36 -19.05 33.60
N LEU A 171 10.26 -18.43 33.15
CA LEU A 171 9.42 -17.54 33.98
C LEU A 171 8.05 -18.15 34.21
N THR A 172 8.00 -19.44 34.49
CA THR A 172 6.76 -20.24 34.60
C THR A 172 5.71 -19.66 35.55
N ARG A 173 6.14 -18.88 36.56
CA ARG A 173 5.27 -18.27 37.58
C ARG A 173 4.71 -16.89 37.23
N ILE A 174 5.35 -16.16 36.32
CA ILE A 174 5.01 -14.76 36.01
C ILE A 174 4.91 -14.48 34.50
N GLY A 175 5.31 -15.43 33.66
CA GLY A 175 5.26 -15.32 32.20
C GLY A 175 3.83 -15.17 31.68
N TYR A 176 2.85 -15.82 32.33
CA TYR A 176 1.44 -15.68 31.96
C TYR A 176 0.91 -14.25 32.08
N PRO A 177 0.95 -13.57 33.25
CA PRO A 177 0.48 -12.19 33.33
C PRO A 177 1.31 -11.23 32.48
N ILE A 178 2.61 -11.47 32.32
CA ILE A 178 3.46 -10.69 31.40
C ILE A 178 2.99 -10.86 29.95
N SER A 179 2.63 -12.08 29.51
CA SER A 179 2.12 -12.37 28.15
C SER A 179 0.90 -11.52 27.81
N GLN A 180 0.07 -11.26 28.82
CA GLN A 180 -1.18 -10.55 28.69
C GLN A 180 -1.02 -9.03 28.90
N ALA A 181 0.11 -8.57 29.44
CA ALA A 181 0.38 -7.15 29.71
C ALA A 181 1.24 -6.46 28.63
N VAL A 182 2.13 -7.22 27.96
CA VAL A 182 3.10 -6.67 26.99
C VAL A 182 2.41 -6.12 25.73
N LEU A 183 1.31 -6.74 25.31
CA LEU A 183 0.68 -6.47 24.03
C LEU A 183 -0.71 -5.86 24.24
N LYS A 184 -0.85 -4.55 24.06
CA LYS A 184 -2.16 -3.88 24.18
C LYS A 184 -3.08 -4.22 23.00
N ALA A 185 -4.38 -3.98 23.16
CA ALA A 185 -5.33 -4.07 22.05
C ALA A 185 -4.97 -3.13 20.88
N ALA A 186 -4.52 -1.91 21.18
CA ALA A 186 -4.01 -0.96 20.18
C ALA A 186 -2.76 -1.51 19.46
N ASP A 187 -1.83 -2.12 20.20
CA ASP A 187 -0.61 -2.71 19.64
C ASP A 187 -0.93 -3.82 18.63
N ARG A 188 -1.93 -4.67 18.91
CA ARG A 188 -2.41 -5.70 17.97
C ARG A 188 -2.94 -5.12 16.66
N ARG A 189 -3.73 -4.06 16.75
CA ARG A 189 -4.28 -3.39 15.58
C ARG A 189 -3.13 -2.82 14.74
N VAL A 190 -2.14 -2.21 15.38
CA VAL A 190 -0.91 -1.75 14.71
C VAL A 190 -0.10 -2.90 14.11
N LEU A 191 -0.01 -4.06 14.78
CA LEU A 191 0.69 -5.23 14.25
C LEU A 191 0.08 -5.75 12.95
N SER A 192 -1.23 -5.59 12.72
CA SER A 192 -1.85 -5.93 11.43
C SER A 192 -1.25 -5.12 10.26
N GLN A 193 -0.89 -3.85 10.50
CA GLN A 193 -0.19 -3.00 9.54
C GLN A 193 1.25 -3.49 9.35
N PHE A 194 1.95 -3.83 10.42
CA PHE A 194 3.29 -4.43 10.35
C PHE A 194 3.29 -5.73 9.52
N PHE A 195 2.33 -6.63 9.72
CA PHE A 195 2.24 -7.88 8.97
C PHE A 195 2.04 -7.62 7.48
N ARG A 196 1.17 -6.66 7.13
CA ARG A 196 0.94 -6.22 5.76
C ARG A 196 2.20 -5.61 5.14
N ASP A 197 2.86 -4.67 5.82
CA ASP A 197 4.09 -4.03 5.34
C ASP A 197 5.26 -5.01 5.18
N SER A 198 5.27 -6.07 5.99
CA SER A 198 6.24 -7.17 5.92
C SER A 198 5.90 -8.21 4.85
N GLY A 199 4.81 -8.02 4.10
CA GLY A 199 4.40 -8.88 3.00
C GLY A 199 3.93 -10.28 3.43
N LEU A 200 3.48 -10.41 4.68
CA LEU A 200 2.90 -11.64 5.22
C LEU A 200 1.48 -11.86 4.65
N HIS A 201 1.08 -13.12 4.59
CA HIS A 201 -0.27 -13.51 4.18
C HIS A 201 -0.81 -14.53 5.18
N PRO A 202 -2.13 -14.48 5.49
CA PRO A 202 -2.78 -15.48 6.33
C PRO A 202 -2.53 -16.90 5.82
N GLY A 203 -2.36 -17.84 6.75
CA GLY A 203 -2.20 -19.27 6.45
C GLY A 203 -0.84 -19.69 5.86
N LYS A 204 0.08 -18.76 5.57
CA LYS A 204 1.45 -19.12 5.16
C LYS A 204 2.34 -19.40 6.38
N SER A 205 3.29 -20.32 6.23
CA SER A 205 4.32 -20.57 7.25
C SER A 205 5.23 -19.35 7.41
N ILE A 206 5.40 -18.88 8.63
CA ILE A 206 6.22 -17.69 8.95
C ILE A 206 7.46 -18.15 9.72
N SER A 207 8.64 -17.78 9.21
CA SER A 207 9.91 -17.97 9.93
C SER A 207 10.00 -17.01 11.12
N SER A 208 10.35 -17.53 12.30
CA SER A 208 10.58 -16.71 13.51
C SER A 208 11.69 -15.68 13.28
N ASP A 209 12.86 -16.11 12.78
CA ASP A 209 14.01 -15.25 12.48
C ASP A 209 13.68 -14.14 11.47
N TYR A 210 12.85 -14.44 10.46
CA TYR A 210 12.40 -13.43 9.52
C TYR A 210 11.54 -12.37 10.22
N LEU A 211 10.59 -12.80 11.04
CA LEU A 211 9.65 -11.91 11.73
C LEU A 211 10.36 -11.01 12.73
N GLU A 212 11.32 -11.55 13.49
CA GLU A 212 12.15 -10.79 14.41
C GLU A 212 12.94 -9.68 13.67
N ARG A 213 13.63 -10.04 12.59
CA ARG A 213 14.36 -9.04 11.78
C ARG A 213 13.44 -8.00 11.17
N ALA A 214 12.29 -8.42 10.64
CA ALA A 214 11.31 -7.52 10.07
C ALA A 214 10.75 -6.55 11.12
N LEU A 215 10.43 -7.03 12.32
CA LEU A 215 9.92 -6.23 13.43
C LEU A 215 10.97 -5.21 13.90
N ALA A 216 12.23 -5.63 14.06
CA ALA A 216 13.32 -4.73 14.42
C ALA A 216 13.48 -3.57 13.41
N ILE A 217 13.40 -3.87 12.12
CA ILE A 217 13.47 -2.87 11.05
C ILE A 217 12.23 -1.96 11.08
N TRP A 218 11.05 -2.55 11.27
CA TRP A 218 9.79 -1.82 11.27
C TRP A 218 9.69 -0.87 12.48
N LEU A 219 10.08 -1.30 13.68
CA LEU A 219 10.14 -0.46 14.89
C LEU A 219 11.12 0.71 14.76
N ARG A 220 12.25 0.52 14.07
CA ARG A 220 13.19 1.64 13.79
C ARG A 220 12.56 2.70 12.88
N ARG A 221 11.67 2.30 11.98
CA ARG A 221 10.93 3.20 11.07
C ARG A 221 9.72 3.83 11.74
N HIS A 222 9.12 3.13 12.69
CA HIS A 222 7.90 3.54 13.37
C HIS A 222 8.10 3.57 14.89
N PRO A 223 9.03 4.41 15.41
CA PRO A 223 9.44 4.36 16.82
C PRO A 223 8.33 4.68 17.82
N LYS A 224 7.21 5.24 17.36
CA LYS A 224 6.04 5.60 18.17
C LYS A 224 4.77 4.81 17.81
N ALA A 225 4.84 3.82 16.93
CA ALA A 225 3.64 3.12 16.49
C ALA A 225 3.14 2.09 17.50
N LEU A 226 4.05 1.44 18.23
CA LEU A 226 3.71 0.52 19.32
C LEU A 226 3.91 1.20 20.67
N SER A 227 3.21 0.70 21.69
CA SER A 227 3.23 1.26 23.03
C SER A 227 4.64 1.26 23.62
N PRO A 228 4.99 2.25 24.47
CA PRO A 228 6.29 2.28 25.15
C PRO A 228 6.58 0.99 25.93
N ALA A 229 5.54 0.37 26.49
CA ALA A 229 5.62 -0.92 27.19
C ALA A 229 6.08 -2.05 26.26
N PHE A 230 5.48 -2.16 25.08
CA PHE A 230 5.89 -3.14 24.07
C PHE A 230 7.34 -2.92 23.63
N VAL A 231 7.71 -1.68 23.32
CA VAL A 231 9.07 -1.32 22.85
C VAL A 231 10.11 -1.62 23.94
N ALA A 232 9.81 -1.34 25.20
CA ALA A 232 10.68 -1.65 26.33
C ALA A 232 10.84 -3.17 26.55
N ALA A 233 9.75 -3.94 26.45
CA ALA A 233 9.80 -5.40 26.56
C ALA A 233 10.59 -6.03 25.41
N TYR A 234 10.39 -5.55 24.18
CA TYR A 234 11.14 -6.00 23.00
C TYR A 234 12.65 -5.71 23.11
N GLY A 235 13.03 -4.58 23.70
CA GLY A 235 14.42 -4.21 23.92
C GLY A 235 15.10 -4.93 25.09
N HIS A 236 14.38 -5.71 25.90
CA HIS A 236 14.92 -6.39 27.07
C HIS A 236 15.40 -7.80 26.71
N PRO A 237 16.67 -8.18 26.96
CA PRO A 237 17.23 -9.48 26.55
C PRO A 237 16.42 -10.69 27.01
N ASP A 238 15.95 -10.68 28.26
CA ASP A 238 15.18 -11.81 28.82
C ASP A 238 13.73 -11.90 28.31
N LEU A 239 13.19 -10.85 27.69
CA LEU A 239 11.81 -10.81 27.21
C LEU A 239 11.72 -10.80 25.69
N GLN A 240 12.80 -10.50 24.98
CA GLN A 240 12.81 -10.34 23.53
C GLN A 240 12.30 -11.61 22.81
N ALA A 241 12.81 -12.79 23.18
CA ALA A 241 12.37 -14.07 22.59
C ALA A 241 10.86 -14.30 22.80
N PHE A 242 10.38 -13.98 24.00
CA PHE A 242 8.97 -14.09 24.34
C PHE A 242 8.09 -13.10 23.57
N VAL A 243 8.53 -11.84 23.43
CA VAL A 243 7.81 -10.84 22.60
C VAL A 243 7.75 -11.31 21.14
N ASN A 244 8.85 -11.85 20.60
CA ASN A 244 8.87 -12.43 19.25
C ASN A 244 7.86 -13.56 19.10
N ASP A 245 7.77 -14.46 20.08
CA ASP A 245 6.80 -15.56 20.06
C ASP A 245 5.34 -15.10 20.20
N LEU A 246 5.09 -14.00 20.89
CA LEU A 246 3.78 -13.36 20.94
C LEU A 246 3.41 -12.76 19.58
N VAL A 247 4.32 -12.01 18.97
CA VAL A 247 4.10 -11.41 17.64
C VAL A 247 3.92 -12.50 16.57
N LEU A 248 4.70 -13.59 16.64
CA LEU A 248 4.54 -14.76 15.77
C LEU A 248 3.19 -15.43 15.99
N GLY A 249 2.75 -15.55 17.24
CA GLY A 249 1.41 -16.02 17.60
C GLY A 249 0.34 -15.18 16.89
N CYS A 250 0.40 -13.85 17.05
CA CYS A 250 -0.50 -12.90 16.39
C CYS A 250 -0.48 -12.99 14.86
N ALA A 251 0.69 -13.23 14.26
CA ALA A 251 0.83 -13.34 12.81
C ALA A 251 0.19 -14.61 12.25
N ARG A 252 0.22 -15.74 12.99
CA ARG A 252 -0.36 -17.02 12.56
C ARG A 252 -1.89 -17.01 12.50
N VAL A 253 -2.50 -16.24 13.39
CA VAL A 253 -3.96 -16.09 13.54
C VAL A 253 -4.50 -14.83 12.85
N TRP A 254 -3.64 -14.08 12.16
CA TRP A 254 -4.05 -12.87 11.46
C TRP A 254 -4.92 -13.22 10.25
N ASP A 255 -6.10 -12.62 10.20
CA ASP A 255 -7.12 -12.75 9.14
C ASP A 255 -6.75 -12.04 7.82
N GLY A 256 -5.62 -11.32 7.80
CA GLY A 256 -5.16 -10.56 6.64
C GLY A 256 -5.77 -9.16 6.58
N VAL A 257 -6.64 -8.80 7.51
CA VAL A 257 -7.29 -7.50 7.56
C VAL A 257 -6.41 -6.53 8.35
N VAL A 258 -6.12 -5.38 7.75
CA VAL A 258 -5.46 -4.27 8.47
C VAL A 258 -6.52 -3.53 9.27
N ARG A 259 -6.20 -3.17 10.52
CA ARG A 259 -7.12 -2.51 11.44
C ARG A 259 -6.54 -1.18 11.90
N ASP A 260 -7.40 -0.18 12.03
CA ASP A 260 -7.04 1.13 12.57
C ASP A 260 -6.71 1.00 14.06
N ALA A 261 -5.63 1.67 14.50
CA ALA A 261 -5.14 1.55 15.86
C ALA A 261 -6.16 2.04 16.91
N VAL A 262 -6.89 3.11 16.57
CA VAL A 262 -7.79 3.80 17.50
C VAL A 262 -9.14 3.10 17.58
N SER A 263 -9.83 2.96 16.45
CA SER A 263 -11.19 2.43 16.36
C SER A 263 -11.24 0.90 16.32
N GLY A 264 -10.16 0.23 15.90
CA GLY A 264 -10.15 -1.21 15.64
C GLY A 264 -10.94 -1.63 14.39
N GLN A 265 -11.54 -0.66 13.69
CA GLN A 265 -12.24 -0.89 12.44
C GLN A 265 -11.26 -1.35 11.36
N ARG A 266 -11.79 -2.02 10.36
CA ARG A 266 -11.04 -2.38 9.17
C ARG A 266 -10.52 -1.12 8.49
N ALA A 267 -9.21 -1.08 8.26
CA ALA A 267 -8.52 0.07 7.71
C ALA A 267 -8.28 -0.06 6.21
N VAL A 268 -8.62 1.00 5.48
CA VAL A 268 -8.27 1.22 4.08
C VAL A 268 -7.15 2.25 4.05
N ARG A 269 -6.00 1.89 3.46
CA ARG A 269 -4.84 2.79 3.43
C ARG A 269 -5.03 3.88 2.37
N LEU A 270 -5.07 5.12 2.82
CA LEU A 270 -5.01 6.28 1.95
C LEU A 270 -3.58 6.49 1.41
N ARG A 271 -3.53 6.88 0.15
CA ARG A 271 -2.36 7.30 -0.62
C ARG A 271 -2.59 8.73 -1.08
N VAL A 272 -1.52 9.49 -1.21
CA VAL A 272 -1.54 10.83 -1.78
C VAL A 272 -1.42 10.71 -3.29
N ARG A 273 -2.28 11.40 -4.02
CA ARG A 273 -2.26 11.53 -5.48
C ARG A 273 -1.81 12.94 -5.83
N LEU A 274 -0.88 13.06 -6.77
CA LEU A 274 -0.49 14.31 -7.41
C LEU A 274 -0.91 14.27 -8.88
N ARG A 275 -1.70 15.26 -9.28
CA ARG A 275 -2.06 15.49 -10.68
C ARG A 275 -1.44 16.82 -11.11
N LYS A 276 -0.72 16.79 -12.23
CA LYS A 276 -0.08 17.98 -12.81
C LYS A 276 -0.84 18.35 -14.09
N ASP A 277 -1.46 19.53 -14.07
CA ASP A 277 -2.10 20.20 -15.20
C ASP A 277 -1.18 21.36 -15.71
N ARG A 278 -1.54 22.04 -16.81
CA ARG A 278 -0.70 23.03 -17.56
C ARG A 278 0.00 24.08 -16.69
N ARG A 279 -0.62 24.50 -15.58
CA ARG A 279 -0.11 25.54 -14.67
C ARG A 279 -0.16 25.19 -13.19
N ASN A 280 -0.82 24.09 -12.81
CA ASN A 280 -1.06 23.73 -11.40
C ASN A 280 -0.79 22.26 -11.13
N ILE A 281 -0.31 21.99 -9.91
CA ILE A 281 -0.29 20.63 -9.34
C ILE A 281 -1.42 20.58 -8.33
N SER A 282 -2.39 19.71 -8.55
CA SER A 282 -3.41 19.37 -7.57
C SER A 282 -3.00 18.12 -6.79
N ILE A 283 -3.43 18.10 -5.53
CA ILE A 283 -3.17 17.03 -4.58
C ILE A 283 -4.51 16.48 -4.10
N GLY A 284 -4.60 15.17 -3.94
CA GLY A 284 -5.83 14.51 -3.51
C GLY A 284 -5.57 13.12 -2.95
N TRP A 285 -6.64 12.40 -2.67
CA TRP A 285 -6.57 11.04 -2.14
C TRP A 285 -6.66 9.98 -3.24
N ALA A 286 -6.08 8.82 -2.95
CA ALA A 286 -6.30 7.56 -3.64
C ALA A 286 -6.24 6.44 -2.59
N ALA A 287 -6.85 5.30 -2.84
CA ALA A 287 -6.67 4.13 -1.98
C ALA A 287 -6.75 2.85 -2.79
N GLU A 288 -5.87 1.91 -2.48
CA GLU A 288 -5.85 0.60 -3.14
C GLU A 288 -7.09 -0.20 -2.75
N ALA A 289 -7.67 -0.89 -3.72
CA ALA A 289 -8.80 -1.79 -3.55
C ALA A 289 -8.47 -2.88 -2.52
N VAL A 290 -9.39 -3.11 -1.57
CA VAL A 290 -9.23 -4.11 -0.51
C VAL A 290 -10.32 -5.16 -0.67
N GLY A 291 -9.92 -6.43 -0.86
CA GLY A 291 -10.88 -7.50 -1.16
C GLY A 291 -11.99 -7.64 -0.12
N GLY A 292 -13.25 -7.73 -0.53
CA GLY A 292 -14.41 -7.73 0.35
C GLY A 292 -14.93 -6.34 0.73
N ILE A 293 -14.44 -5.28 0.06
CA ILE A 293 -15.04 -3.94 0.08
C ILE A 293 -15.18 -3.51 -1.38
N ASP A 294 -16.40 -3.51 -1.90
CA ASP A 294 -16.66 -3.15 -3.30
C ASP A 294 -16.99 -1.67 -3.49
N GLY A 295 -17.37 -0.99 -2.41
CA GLY A 295 -17.71 0.43 -2.39
C GLY A 295 -18.42 0.84 -1.10
N GLY A 296 -18.79 2.11 -1.02
CA GLY A 296 -19.44 2.68 0.15
C GLY A 296 -19.37 4.20 0.18
N THR A 297 -19.46 4.76 1.38
CA THR A 297 -19.30 6.19 1.64
C THR A 297 -18.10 6.46 2.56
N ILE A 298 -17.42 7.57 2.31
CA ILE A 298 -16.39 8.14 3.17
C ILE A 298 -16.84 9.51 3.63
N ILE A 299 -16.64 9.80 4.91
CA ILE A 299 -17.01 11.08 5.54
C ILE A 299 -15.73 11.88 5.72
N ASP A 300 -15.66 13.04 5.06
CA ASP A 300 -14.52 13.95 5.20
C ASP A 300 -14.52 14.68 6.57
N ARG A 301 -13.50 15.52 6.80
CA ARG A 301 -13.38 16.27 8.06
C ARG A 301 -14.42 17.37 8.22
N ASP A 302 -15.04 17.79 7.12
CA ASP A 302 -16.10 18.80 7.09
C ASP A 302 -17.48 18.16 7.30
N GLY A 303 -17.53 16.83 7.40
CA GLY A 303 -18.75 16.04 7.60
C GLY A 303 -19.52 15.74 6.31
N GLN A 304 -18.93 16.00 5.14
CA GLN A 304 -19.56 15.66 3.87
C GLN A 304 -19.30 14.20 3.51
N GLU A 305 -20.34 13.56 2.97
CA GLU A 305 -20.27 12.18 2.50
C GLU A 305 -19.91 12.14 1.02
N HIS A 306 -18.91 11.33 0.70
CA HIS A 306 -18.47 11.07 -0.67
C HIS A 306 -18.61 9.58 -0.95
N SER A 307 -19.15 9.23 -2.11
CA SER A 307 -19.23 7.83 -2.53
C SER A 307 -17.88 7.37 -3.08
N PHE A 308 -17.50 6.14 -2.75
CA PHE A 308 -16.35 5.47 -3.35
C PHE A 308 -16.75 4.08 -3.84
N GLY A 309 -16.09 3.59 -4.87
CA GLY A 309 -16.40 2.30 -5.47
C GLY A 309 -15.21 1.69 -6.19
N LEU A 310 -15.25 0.37 -6.35
CA LEU A 310 -14.38 -0.31 -7.30
C LEU A 310 -14.85 0.03 -8.70
N ASP A 311 -13.97 0.64 -9.49
CA ASP A 311 -14.02 0.53 -10.94
C ASP A 311 -12.99 -0.51 -11.41
N HIS A 312 -12.92 -0.74 -12.71
CA HIS A 312 -11.84 -1.48 -13.36
C HIS A 312 -10.46 -0.94 -12.90
N GLY A 313 -9.75 -1.66 -12.02
CA GLY A 313 -8.43 -1.25 -11.56
C GLY A 313 -8.01 -1.79 -10.18
N PHE A 314 -6.91 -1.23 -9.66
CA PHE A 314 -6.37 -1.56 -8.32
C PHE A 314 -6.70 -0.51 -7.25
N PHE A 315 -7.44 0.55 -7.59
CA PHE A 315 -7.75 1.66 -6.70
C PHE A 315 -9.25 1.95 -6.70
N TYR A 316 -9.76 2.50 -5.60
CA TYR A 316 -11.12 3.02 -5.53
C TYR A 316 -11.25 4.35 -6.28
N GLU A 317 -12.37 4.54 -6.96
CA GLU A 317 -12.80 5.81 -7.54
C GLU A 317 -13.64 6.62 -6.55
N GLY A 318 -13.83 7.93 -6.81
CA GLY A 318 -14.61 8.85 -5.98
C GLY A 318 -13.82 9.49 -4.84
N LEU A 319 -12.62 8.99 -4.54
CA LEU A 319 -11.77 9.54 -3.48
C LEU A 319 -11.13 10.90 -3.84
N GLU A 320 -11.13 11.27 -5.12
CA GLU A 320 -10.70 12.58 -5.60
C GLU A 320 -11.61 13.72 -5.18
N ALA A 321 -12.87 13.44 -4.83
CA ALA A 321 -13.83 14.43 -4.33
C ALA A 321 -13.62 14.75 -2.84
N VAL A 322 -12.91 13.86 -2.12
CA VAL A 322 -12.67 14.00 -0.68
C VAL A 322 -11.68 15.13 -0.42
N SER A 323 -12.02 16.02 0.51
CA SER A 323 -11.20 17.19 0.82
C SER A 323 -9.79 16.79 1.30
N PHE A 324 -8.79 17.50 0.78
CA PHE A 324 -7.37 17.30 1.11
C PHE A 324 -6.78 18.56 1.74
N GLN A 325 -6.16 18.42 2.91
CA GLN A 325 -5.38 19.49 3.54
C GLN A 325 -3.89 19.09 3.63
N PRO A 326 -2.95 19.97 3.24
CA PRO A 326 -1.51 19.68 3.30
C PRO A 326 -1.00 19.32 4.70
N SER A 327 -1.65 19.79 5.76
CA SER A 327 -1.32 19.43 7.15
C SER A 327 -1.42 17.93 7.42
N TYR A 328 -2.30 17.21 6.71
CA TYR A 328 -2.45 15.76 6.83
C TYR A 328 -1.18 14.99 6.44
N LEU A 329 -0.32 15.55 5.60
CA LEU A 329 0.95 14.90 5.22
C LEU A 329 1.85 14.67 6.45
N ALA A 330 1.92 15.66 7.34
CA ALA A 330 2.77 15.62 8.54
C ALA A 330 2.04 15.10 9.79
N ALA A 331 0.72 15.32 9.89
CA ALA A 331 -0.07 14.92 11.05
C ALA A 331 -0.73 13.54 10.92
N GLY A 332 -0.90 13.05 9.68
CA GLY A 332 -1.76 11.90 9.40
C GLY A 332 -3.23 12.28 9.36
N VAL A 333 -4.07 11.36 8.90
CA VAL A 333 -5.53 11.50 8.98
C VAL A 333 -6.21 10.13 9.08
N THR A 334 -7.25 10.05 9.90
CA THR A 334 -8.21 8.96 9.92
C THR A 334 -9.58 9.54 9.59
N LEU A 335 -10.21 9.03 8.53
CA LEU A 335 -11.56 9.38 8.08
C LEU A 335 -12.48 8.18 8.29
N ASN A 336 -13.74 8.43 8.63
CA ASN A 336 -14.73 7.37 8.82
C ASN A 336 -15.34 6.98 7.47
N GLY A 337 -15.69 5.71 7.31
CA GLY A 337 -16.44 5.24 6.15
C GLY A 337 -17.40 4.11 6.50
N ILE A 338 -18.33 3.85 5.58
CA ILE A 338 -19.33 2.80 5.70
C ILE A 338 -19.38 2.07 4.36
N THR A 339 -19.23 0.74 4.35
CA THR A 339 -19.35 -0.05 3.12
C THR A 339 -20.80 -0.12 2.65
N ALA A 340 -21.03 -0.54 1.41
CA ALA A 340 -22.39 -0.79 0.90
C ALA A 340 -23.19 -1.81 1.75
N THR A 341 -22.51 -2.66 2.52
CA THR A 341 -23.14 -3.64 3.44
C THR A 341 -23.43 -3.08 4.84
N GLY A 342 -23.05 -1.83 5.11
CA GLY A 342 -23.20 -1.18 6.41
C GLY A 342 -22.04 -1.41 7.40
N GLU A 343 -20.97 -2.11 6.99
CA GLU A 343 -19.77 -2.28 7.82
C GLU A 343 -19.05 -0.93 8.00
N LYS A 344 -18.70 -0.57 9.23
CA LYS A 344 -17.89 0.62 9.54
C LYS A 344 -16.42 0.35 9.26
N ILE A 345 -15.80 1.21 8.45
CA ILE A 345 -14.40 1.15 8.06
C ILE A 345 -13.70 2.49 8.34
N ALA A 346 -12.37 2.45 8.42
CA ALA A 346 -11.54 3.64 8.62
C ALA A 346 -10.60 3.83 7.43
N PHE A 347 -10.59 5.02 6.84
CA PHE A 347 -9.60 5.42 5.83
C PHE A 347 -8.44 6.12 6.51
N VAL A 348 -7.23 5.56 6.40
CA VAL A 348 -6.08 5.98 7.20
C VAL A 348 -4.90 6.38 6.34
N TYR A 349 -4.41 7.60 6.53
CA TYR A 349 -3.12 8.07 6.04
C TYR A 349 -2.15 8.22 7.21
N GLN A 350 -0.97 7.60 7.10
CA GLN A 350 0.08 7.69 8.12
C GLN A 350 0.96 8.92 7.87
N PRO A 351 1.29 9.69 8.91
CA PRO A 351 2.17 10.84 8.78
C PRO A 351 3.55 10.42 8.27
N SER A 352 4.16 11.24 7.43
CA SER A 352 5.52 11.05 6.94
C SER A 352 6.24 12.38 6.82
N GLU A 353 7.57 12.38 6.91
CA GLU A 353 8.40 13.56 6.60
C GLU A 353 8.83 13.59 5.13
N SER A 354 8.71 12.44 4.45
CA SER A 354 9.01 12.24 3.03
C SER A 354 7.95 11.35 2.37
N VAL A 355 7.42 11.80 1.23
CA VAL A 355 6.41 11.08 0.44
C VAL A 355 6.96 10.83 -0.95
N TYR A 356 7.09 9.56 -1.30
CA TYR A 356 7.60 9.11 -2.59
C TYR A 356 6.43 8.91 -3.51
N PHE A 357 6.50 9.42 -4.73
CA PHE A 357 5.50 9.17 -5.75
C PHE A 357 6.12 8.34 -6.85
N ARG A 358 5.33 7.41 -7.37
CA ARG A 358 5.64 6.72 -8.62
C ARG A 358 4.53 7.04 -9.61
N GLN A 359 4.88 7.11 -10.88
CA GLN A 359 3.88 7.25 -11.93
C GLN A 359 3.02 5.99 -11.98
N ASP A 360 1.76 6.17 -11.65
CA ASP A 360 0.66 5.27 -11.94
C ASP A 360 0.07 5.62 -13.31
N ARG A 361 -0.36 4.57 -14.01
CA ARG A 361 -0.88 4.65 -15.35
C ARG A 361 -2.20 5.43 -15.36
N ASP A 362 -3.14 5.16 -14.46
CA ASP A 362 -4.49 5.74 -14.52
C ASP A 362 -4.63 6.95 -13.59
N LEU A 363 -3.93 6.96 -12.45
CA LEU A 363 -4.09 7.99 -11.43
C LEU A 363 -3.06 9.13 -11.50
N GLY A 364 -2.04 9.04 -12.35
CA GLY A 364 -0.95 10.02 -12.37
C GLY A 364 0.10 9.68 -11.32
N TRP A 365 0.56 10.62 -10.50
CA TRP A 365 1.60 10.31 -9.50
C TRP A 365 0.96 9.87 -8.19
N VAL A 366 1.16 8.62 -7.79
CA VAL A 366 0.56 8.09 -6.55
C VAL A 366 1.66 7.79 -5.54
N SER A 367 1.40 8.13 -4.29
CA SER A 367 2.34 7.93 -3.21
C SER A 367 2.59 6.45 -2.99
N GLN A 368 3.85 6.09 -2.79
CA GLN A 368 4.34 4.78 -2.45
C GLN A 368 4.94 4.84 -1.05
N GLY A 369 4.92 3.70 -0.36
CA GLY A 369 5.57 3.60 0.96
C GLY A 369 7.10 3.60 0.90
N LYS A 370 7.69 3.62 -0.31
CA LYS A 370 9.12 3.40 -0.54
C LYS A 370 9.57 3.94 -1.89
N ALA A 371 10.83 4.37 -1.98
CA ALA A 371 11.54 4.50 -3.23
C ALA A 371 11.92 3.11 -3.79
N THR A 372 11.91 2.95 -5.11
CA THR A 372 12.35 1.76 -5.82
C THR A 372 13.51 2.11 -6.75
N ALA A 373 14.49 1.21 -6.87
CA ALA A 373 15.56 1.40 -7.84
C ALA A 373 15.01 1.32 -9.27
N PHE A 374 15.66 2.02 -10.19
CA PHE A 374 15.37 2.08 -11.63
C PHE A 374 14.05 2.73 -12.05
N ASP A 375 13.14 2.99 -11.11
CA ASP A 375 11.93 3.76 -11.37
C ASP A 375 12.19 5.27 -11.25
N GLU A 376 11.43 6.06 -12.01
CA GLU A 376 11.37 7.51 -11.82
C GLU A 376 10.42 7.85 -10.66
N HIS A 377 10.91 8.71 -9.77
CA HIS A 377 10.19 9.19 -8.61
C HIS A 377 10.07 10.71 -8.59
N MET A 378 8.94 11.17 -8.02
CA MET A 378 8.89 12.47 -7.38
C MET A 378 8.97 12.27 -5.87
N ILE A 379 9.65 13.17 -5.15
CA ILE A 379 9.78 13.06 -3.69
C ILE A 379 9.37 14.38 -3.07
N LEU A 380 8.28 14.36 -2.30
CA LEU A 380 7.84 15.50 -1.51
C LEU A 380 8.42 15.38 -0.11
N VAL A 381 9.13 16.40 0.38
CA VAL A 381 9.78 16.38 1.69
C VAL A 381 9.49 17.65 2.47
N LEU A 382 9.47 17.55 3.80
CA LEU A 382 9.38 18.72 4.66
C LEU A 382 10.57 19.65 4.42
N ASP A 383 10.31 20.96 4.39
CA ASP A 383 11.32 21.97 4.08
C ASP A 383 12.57 21.89 4.96
N GLN A 384 12.40 21.56 6.24
CA GLN A 384 13.49 21.37 7.20
C GLN A 384 14.42 20.18 6.86
N THR A 385 13.93 19.20 6.10
CA THR A 385 14.66 17.98 5.74
C THR A 385 15.34 18.05 4.37
N VAL A 386 15.10 19.13 3.60
CA VAL A 386 15.66 19.32 2.24
C VAL A 386 17.19 19.21 2.21
N PRO A 387 17.98 19.83 3.12
CA PRO A 387 19.44 19.71 3.08
C PRO A 387 19.92 18.26 3.24
N GLN A 388 19.25 17.51 4.12
CA GLN A 388 19.53 16.10 4.34
C GLN A 388 19.18 15.26 3.10
N MET A 389 17.99 15.47 2.51
CA MET A 389 17.57 14.80 1.28
C MET A 389 18.54 15.03 0.12
N ILE A 390 19.04 16.27 -0.07
CA ILE A 390 20.05 16.58 -1.10
C ILE A 390 21.33 15.77 -0.87
N SER A 391 21.81 15.71 0.37
CA SER A 391 23.01 14.94 0.73
C SER A 391 22.81 13.46 0.41
N GLU A 392 21.67 12.90 0.80
CA GLU A 392 21.37 11.48 0.62
C GLU A 392 21.16 11.11 -0.86
N LEU A 393 20.50 11.96 -1.65
CA LEU A 393 20.35 11.74 -3.10
C LEU A 393 21.70 11.82 -3.84
N LYS A 394 22.60 12.72 -3.43
CA LYS A 394 23.97 12.77 -3.97
C LYS A 394 24.74 11.49 -3.69
N GLU A 395 24.64 10.97 -2.47
CA GLU A 395 25.25 9.69 -2.10
C GLU A 395 24.64 8.51 -2.85
N ALA A 396 23.33 8.57 -3.14
CA ALA A 396 22.62 7.60 -3.96
C ALA A 396 22.94 7.71 -5.48
N GLY A 397 23.84 8.62 -5.87
CA GLY A 397 24.34 8.75 -7.25
C GLY A 397 23.71 9.88 -8.07
N ILE A 398 22.89 10.74 -7.47
CA ILE A 398 22.27 11.88 -8.17
C ILE A 398 23.14 13.12 -8.01
N ALA A 399 23.89 13.46 -9.06
CA ALA A 399 24.88 14.55 -9.01
C ALA A 399 24.27 15.92 -8.63
N GLN A 400 23.10 16.26 -9.20
CA GLN A 400 22.44 17.54 -8.98
C GLN A 400 20.93 17.34 -8.74
N PRO A 401 20.53 16.99 -7.50
CA PRO A 401 19.13 16.88 -7.14
C PRO A 401 18.45 18.25 -7.30
N LYS A 402 17.41 18.33 -8.12
CA LYS A 402 16.61 19.55 -8.30
C LYS A 402 15.36 19.47 -7.44
N ASN A 403 15.06 20.54 -6.72
CA ASN A 403 13.83 20.69 -5.96
C ASN A 403 13.17 22.05 -6.21
N VAL A 404 11.86 22.09 -6.03
CA VAL A 404 11.05 23.30 -6.07
C VAL A 404 10.16 23.36 -4.82
N LYS A 405 9.83 24.57 -4.35
CA LYS A 405 8.82 24.71 -3.28
C LYS A 405 7.48 24.22 -3.79
N ALA A 406 6.78 23.40 -3.00
CA ALA A 406 5.48 22.87 -3.36
C ALA A 406 4.40 23.91 -3.05
N ALA A 407 4.01 24.72 -4.05
CA ALA A 407 2.96 25.73 -3.87
C ALA A 407 1.62 25.15 -3.35
N PHE A 408 1.32 23.90 -3.72
CA PHE A 408 0.14 23.15 -3.29
C PHE A 408 0.24 22.56 -1.88
N ALA A 409 1.43 22.61 -1.25
CA ALA A 409 1.68 22.08 0.08
C ALA A 409 2.67 22.99 0.83
N PRO A 410 2.21 24.06 1.48
CA PRO A 410 3.06 24.97 2.24
C PRO A 410 3.91 24.23 3.29
N GLY A 411 5.20 24.57 3.38
CA GLY A 411 6.17 23.88 4.25
C GLY A 411 6.81 22.62 3.64
N TRP A 412 6.51 22.32 2.37
CA TRP A 412 7.07 21.18 1.65
C TRP A 412 7.82 21.60 0.38
N SER A 413 8.79 20.77 0.00
CA SER A 413 9.56 20.89 -1.24
C SER A 413 9.45 19.61 -2.06
N LEU A 414 9.31 19.74 -3.37
CA LEU A 414 9.17 18.64 -4.32
C LEU A 414 10.45 18.46 -5.14
N PHE A 415 11.03 17.27 -5.08
CA PHE A 415 12.08 16.80 -5.98
C PHE A 415 11.44 16.09 -7.17
N ILE A 416 11.92 16.39 -8.38
CA ILE A 416 11.35 15.88 -9.65
C ILE A 416 12.44 15.15 -10.43
N GLY A 417 12.06 14.10 -11.15
CA GLY A 417 12.98 13.35 -12.03
C GLY A 417 14.01 12.55 -11.26
N VAL A 418 13.66 12.05 -10.07
CA VAL A 418 14.56 11.29 -9.22
C VAL A 418 14.61 9.85 -9.71
N VAL A 419 15.71 9.46 -10.35
CA VAL A 419 15.93 8.08 -10.81
C VAL A 419 17.15 7.49 -10.08
N LEU A 420 16.90 6.46 -9.28
CA LEU A 420 17.93 5.78 -8.49
C LEU A 420 18.52 4.63 -9.31
N ARG A 421 19.65 4.88 -9.99
CA ARG A 421 20.25 3.94 -10.95
C ARG A 421 21.18 2.89 -10.32
N GLU A 422 21.68 3.15 -9.12
CA GLU A 422 22.67 2.29 -8.46
C GLU A 422 22.16 1.82 -7.09
N GLU A 423 21.74 0.56 -7.02
CA GLU A 423 21.18 -0.01 -5.80
C GLU A 423 22.17 0.04 -4.64
N SER A 424 23.44 -0.33 -4.87
CA SER A 424 24.52 -0.34 -3.85
C SER A 424 24.74 1.03 -3.18
N LYS A 425 24.66 2.12 -3.95
CA LYS A 425 24.76 3.49 -3.45
C LYS A 425 23.52 3.88 -2.65
N LEU A 426 22.34 3.48 -3.12
CA LEU A 426 21.08 3.66 -2.38
C LEU A 426 21.14 2.95 -1.01
N ILE A 427 21.71 1.74 -0.93
CA ILE A 427 21.94 1.03 0.35
C ILE A 427 22.69 1.88 1.35
N ARG A 428 23.82 2.43 0.88
CA ARG A 428 24.73 3.19 1.71
C ARG A 428 24.09 4.48 2.21
N ALA A 429 23.30 5.14 1.37
CA ALA A 429 22.56 6.34 1.74
C ALA A 429 21.52 6.05 2.84
N ILE A 430 20.74 4.97 2.69
CA ILE A 430 19.67 4.59 3.64
C ILE A 430 20.23 4.04 4.95
N GLY A 431 21.38 3.37 4.93
CA GLY A 431 21.99 2.72 6.09
C GLY A 431 22.40 3.69 7.22
N LYS A 432 22.31 5.00 7.00
CA LYS A 432 22.62 6.03 8.01
C LYS A 432 21.50 6.17 9.02
N ARG A 433 21.87 6.29 10.30
CA ARG A 433 20.93 6.54 11.39
C ARG A 433 20.23 7.88 11.15
N GLY A 434 18.89 7.86 11.09
CA GLY A 434 18.08 9.06 10.86
C GLY A 434 17.93 9.46 9.39
N SER A 435 18.21 8.57 8.43
CA SER A 435 18.00 8.86 7.00
C SER A 435 16.56 9.22 6.68
N VAL A 436 16.37 10.23 5.82
CA VAL A 436 15.04 10.68 5.34
C VAL A 436 14.64 9.91 4.07
N LEU A 437 15.60 9.29 3.37
CA LEU A 437 15.38 8.31 2.30
C LEU A 437 14.78 7.01 2.83
N ASN A 438 13.49 6.82 2.60
CA ASN A 438 12.80 5.56 2.83
C ASN A 438 12.82 4.68 1.56
N ALA A 439 13.55 3.57 1.60
CA ALA A 439 13.36 2.46 0.66
C ALA A 439 13.21 1.12 1.40
N ILE A 440 12.36 0.25 0.85
CA ILE A 440 12.41 -1.20 1.10
C ILE A 440 12.90 -1.83 -0.20
N GLY A 441 14.01 -2.55 -0.11
CA GLY A 441 14.53 -3.32 -1.24
C GLY A 441 16.02 -3.60 -1.21
N VAL A 442 16.72 -3.21 -0.16
CA VAL A 442 18.17 -3.31 -0.14
C VAL A 442 18.70 -4.40 0.78
N GLN A 443 17.91 -4.90 1.75
CA GLN A 443 18.28 -6.04 2.60
C GLN A 443 17.11 -7.01 2.86
N GLY A 444 16.17 -7.14 1.94
CA GLY A 444 15.06 -8.09 2.10
C GLY A 444 14.73 -8.72 0.76
N VAL A 445 14.70 -10.04 0.74
CA VAL A 445 14.46 -10.89 -0.42
C VAL A 445 13.35 -10.33 -1.29
N SER A 446 13.69 -9.77 -2.46
CA SER A 446 12.69 -9.31 -3.39
C SER A 446 11.98 -10.54 -3.96
N LYS A 447 10.71 -10.72 -3.63
CA LYS A 447 9.87 -11.73 -4.29
C LYS A 447 10.06 -11.60 -5.81
N PRO A 448 10.17 -12.72 -6.55
CA PRO A 448 10.30 -12.68 -7.99
C PRO A 448 9.11 -11.91 -8.58
N LYS A 449 9.38 -11.00 -9.52
CA LYS A 449 8.34 -10.15 -10.15
C LYS A 449 8.55 -10.00 -11.63
N LEU A 450 7.45 -9.86 -12.36
CA LEU A 450 7.45 -9.50 -13.77
C LEU A 450 7.72 -7.99 -13.91
N VAL A 451 8.66 -7.62 -14.77
CA VAL A 451 9.06 -6.23 -15.04
C VAL A 451 9.22 -6.01 -16.54
N GLY A 452 9.10 -4.76 -16.99
CA GLY A 452 9.19 -4.47 -18.42
C GLY A 452 8.00 -5.00 -19.22
N GLY A 453 8.24 -5.32 -20.49
CA GLY A 453 7.23 -5.76 -21.45
C GLY A 453 6.25 -4.67 -21.91
N LEU A 454 5.57 -4.94 -23.04
CA LEU A 454 4.53 -4.11 -23.61
C LEU A 454 3.16 -4.52 -23.03
N GLN A 455 2.94 -4.15 -21.77
CA GLN A 455 1.73 -4.50 -21.03
C GLN A 455 0.51 -3.71 -21.52
N LEU A 456 -0.57 -4.42 -21.88
CA LEU A 456 -1.89 -3.84 -22.19
C LEU A 456 -2.53 -3.24 -20.92
N LYS A 457 -3.56 -2.39 -21.08
CA LYS A 457 -4.17 -1.66 -19.94
C LYS A 457 -4.60 -2.62 -18.82
N GLN A 458 -4.30 -2.23 -17.57
CA GLN A 458 -4.61 -3.02 -16.38
C GLN A 458 -6.12 -3.23 -16.16
N LYS A 459 -6.97 -2.39 -16.79
CA LYS A 459 -8.44 -2.53 -16.83
C LYS A 459 -8.92 -3.77 -17.61
N LEU A 460 -8.11 -4.32 -18.53
CA LEU A 460 -8.48 -5.47 -19.38
C LEU A 460 -8.18 -6.81 -18.68
N ALA A 461 -6.99 -6.97 -18.11
CA ALA A 461 -6.60 -8.12 -17.29
C ALA A 461 -5.29 -7.85 -16.54
N ARG A 462 -5.06 -8.59 -15.44
CA ARG A 462 -3.78 -8.57 -14.70
C ARG A 462 -2.69 -9.23 -15.56
N ASN A 463 -1.53 -8.58 -15.71
CA ASN A 463 -0.34 -9.14 -16.39
C ASN A 463 -0.60 -9.58 -17.85
N LEU A 464 -1.37 -8.79 -18.61
CA LEU A 464 -1.61 -8.99 -20.04
C LEU A 464 -0.59 -8.21 -20.89
N TYR A 465 0.09 -8.86 -21.83
CA TYR A 465 1.16 -8.30 -22.65
C TYR A 465 0.94 -8.62 -24.13
N LEU A 466 1.48 -7.79 -25.02
CA LEU A 466 1.50 -8.10 -26.45
C LEU A 466 2.58 -9.15 -26.75
N THR A 467 2.29 -10.07 -27.67
CA THR A 467 3.28 -11.01 -28.19
C THR A 467 4.46 -10.24 -28.80
N GLY A 468 5.69 -10.67 -28.52
CA GLY A 468 6.92 -9.94 -28.86
C GLY A 468 7.30 -8.82 -27.86
N GLY A 469 6.40 -8.48 -26.93
CA GLY A 469 6.64 -7.57 -25.81
C GLY A 469 6.46 -8.25 -24.44
N SER A 470 6.86 -9.51 -24.30
CA SER A 470 6.71 -10.27 -23.05
C SER A 470 7.48 -9.62 -21.90
N PRO A 471 7.03 -9.79 -20.65
CA PRO A 471 7.74 -9.26 -19.49
C PRO A 471 9.05 -10.00 -19.24
N ASP A 472 9.97 -9.33 -18.57
CA ASP A 472 11.17 -9.94 -17.98
C ASP A 472 10.90 -10.35 -16.53
N LEU A 473 11.67 -11.31 -16.03
CA LEU A 473 11.59 -11.78 -14.66
C LEU A 473 12.73 -11.15 -13.83
N LEU A 474 12.38 -10.38 -12.81
CA LEU A 474 13.33 -9.91 -11.81
C LEU A 474 13.32 -10.84 -10.59
N VAL A 475 14.48 -11.35 -10.20
CA VAL A 475 14.71 -12.24 -9.05
C VAL A 475 15.70 -11.63 -8.05
N ASP A 476 15.67 -12.08 -6.80
CA ASP A 476 16.61 -11.61 -5.77
C ASP A 476 17.97 -12.30 -5.86
N MET A 477 19.02 -11.52 -6.08
CA MET A 477 20.40 -12.00 -6.14
C MET A 477 20.97 -12.50 -4.81
N ARG A 478 20.40 -12.11 -3.67
CA ARG A 478 20.93 -12.52 -2.35
C ARG A 478 20.37 -13.85 -1.84
N ALA A 479 19.28 -14.32 -2.43
CA ALA A 479 18.68 -15.61 -2.12
C ALA A 479 19.40 -16.79 -2.83
N HIS A 480 20.19 -16.51 -3.88
CA HIS A 480 20.84 -17.55 -4.69
C HIS A 480 22.38 -17.50 -4.55
N THR A 481 22.94 -18.50 -3.85
CA THR A 481 24.39 -18.64 -3.66
C THR A 481 25.15 -18.96 -4.95
N GLU A 482 24.49 -19.52 -5.95
CA GLU A 482 25.12 -19.99 -7.21
C GLU A 482 24.74 -19.16 -8.45
N ARG A 483 24.01 -18.04 -8.29
CA ARG A 483 23.45 -17.24 -9.41
C ARG A 483 22.59 -18.03 -10.40
N LEU A 484 22.13 -19.21 -10.00
CA LEU A 484 21.24 -20.07 -10.77
C LEU A 484 19.81 -19.91 -10.24
N VAL A 485 18.86 -19.68 -11.14
CA VAL A 485 17.42 -19.62 -10.83
C VAL A 485 16.73 -20.73 -11.61
N ARG A 486 15.99 -21.59 -10.91
CA ARG A 486 15.14 -22.60 -11.57
C ARG A 486 13.77 -22.01 -11.88
N LEU A 487 13.44 -21.96 -13.16
CA LEU A 487 12.12 -21.61 -13.68
C LEU A 487 11.31 -22.90 -13.86
N ASP A 488 10.14 -23.00 -13.23
CA ASP A 488 9.17 -24.08 -13.47
C ASP A 488 7.99 -23.52 -14.26
N PHE A 489 7.82 -23.96 -15.51
CA PHE A 489 6.75 -23.48 -16.39
C PHE A 489 5.46 -24.32 -16.30
N GLY A 490 5.41 -25.28 -15.37
CA GLY A 490 4.37 -26.29 -15.31
C GLY A 490 4.59 -27.42 -16.32
N SER A 491 3.75 -28.46 -16.26
CA SER A 491 3.80 -29.63 -17.16
C SER A 491 5.13 -30.41 -17.16
N GLY A 492 5.94 -30.27 -16.11
CA GLY A 492 7.24 -30.93 -15.97
C GLY A 492 8.40 -30.25 -16.73
N ARG A 493 8.18 -29.03 -17.26
CA ARG A 493 9.22 -28.25 -17.94
C ARG A 493 9.94 -27.33 -16.95
N TYR A 494 11.25 -27.53 -16.83
CA TYR A 494 12.13 -26.74 -15.96
C TYR A 494 13.30 -26.17 -16.75
N GLU A 495 13.76 -24.99 -16.37
CA GLU A 495 14.92 -24.34 -16.97
C GLU A 495 15.75 -23.64 -15.90
N ASP A 496 17.06 -23.88 -15.90
CA ASP A 496 17.99 -23.30 -14.93
C ASP A 496 18.72 -22.13 -15.61
N VAL A 497 18.41 -20.90 -15.20
CA VAL A 497 18.90 -19.67 -15.84
C VAL A 497 19.92 -18.97 -14.95
N LEU A 498 21.02 -18.51 -15.56
CA LEU A 498 22.04 -17.69 -14.90
C LEU A 498 21.56 -16.24 -14.76
N THR A 499 21.47 -15.75 -13.53
CA THR A 499 21.09 -14.37 -13.25
C THR A 499 22.31 -13.52 -12.86
N GLY A 500 22.48 -12.38 -13.54
CA GLY A 500 23.56 -11.41 -13.29
C GLY A 500 23.13 -10.19 -12.48
N GLY A 501 21.92 -10.19 -11.92
CA GLY A 501 21.30 -9.00 -11.31
C GLY A 501 20.56 -8.10 -12.30
N PHE A 502 20.39 -8.56 -13.54
CA PHE A 502 19.51 -7.98 -14.55
C PHE A 502 18.23 -8.80 -14.66
N PRO A 503 17.10 -8.20 -15.09
CA PRO A 503 15.89 -8.95 -15.41
C PRO A 503 16.20 -10.07 -16.41
N ILE A 504 15.74 -11.29 -16.12
CA ILE A 504 15.84 -12.46 -16.98
C ILE A 504 14.80 -12.31 -18.11
N PRO A 505 15.21 -12.21 -19.39
CA PRO A 505 14.26 -12.06 -20.48
C PRO A 505 13.45 -13.34 -20.67
N LEU A 506 12.14 -13.31 -20.39
CA LEU A 506 11.27 -14.46 -20.65
C LEU A 506 10.99 -14.64 -22.16
N THR A 507 11.37 -13.66 -22.97
CA THR A 507 11.27 -13.67 -24.43
C THR A 507 12.29 -14.60 -25.12
N GLN A 508 13.44 -14.85 -24.50
CA GLN A 508 14.52 -15.66 -25.10
C GLN A 508 14.47 -17.13 -24.67
N GLU A 509 14.03 -17.38 -23.43
CA GLU A 509 14.07 -18.70 -22.80
C GLU A 509 12.84 -19.56 -23.15
N ALA A 510 11.73 -18.96 -23.59
CA ALA A 510 10.65 -19.74 -24.18
C ALA A 510 10.01 -18.99 -25.36
N ALA A 511 9.90 -19.68 -26.49
CA ALA A 511 9.11 -19.24 -27.63
C ALA A 511 7.61 -19.37 -27.25
N TRP A 512 7.09 -18.38 -26.54
CA TRP A 512 5.71 -18.41 -26.04
C TRP A 512 4.74 -17.91 -27.12
N GLU A 513 3.83 -18.79 -27.53
CA GLU A 513 2.65 -18.43 -28.34
C GLU A 513 1.69 -17.53 -27.54
N SER A 514 0.73 -16.90 -28.23
CA SER A 514 -0.37 -16.22 -27.54
C SER A 514 -1.12 -17.18 -26.62
N GLY A 515 -1.59 -16.66 -25.48
CA GLY A 515 -2.25 -17.43 -24.42
C GLY A 515 -1.67 -17.16 -23.04
N ARG A 516 -2.20 -17.91 -22.06
CA ARG A 516 -1.86 -17.74 -20.65
C ARG A 516 -0.64 -18.57 -20.27
N HIS A 517 0.29 -17.91 -19.61
CA HIS A 517 1.58 -18.45 -19.19
C HIS A 517 1.71 -18.41 -17.67
N SER A 518 2.16 -19.51 -17.09
CA SER A 518 2.43 -19.63 -15.67
C SER A 518 3.88 -20.03 -15.45
N LEU A 519 4.52 -19.42 -14.47
CA LEU A 519 5.86 -19.79 -14.03
C LEU A 519 5.93 -19.77 -12.51
N THR A 520 6.68 -20.69 -11.92
CA THR A 520 6.98 -20.71 -10.49
C THR A 520 8.47 -20.49 -10.29
N VAL A 521 8.81 -19.54 -9.43
CA VAL A 521 10.19 -19.19 -9.06
C VAL A 521 10.26 -19.17 -7.55
N ASP A 522 11.15 -19.97 -6.96
CA ASP A 522 11.29 -20.12 -5.50
C ASP A 522 9.96 -20.39 -4.77
N GLY A 523 9.11 -21.23 -5.37
CA GLY A 523 7.78 -21.53 -4.84
C GLY A 523 6.77 -20.38 -4.91
N THR A 524 7.12 -19.27 -5.57
CA THR A 524 6.23 -18.14 -5.84
C THR A 524 5.62 -18.29 -7.24
N PRO A 525 4.30 -18.52 -7.36
CA PRO A 525 3.66 -18.58 -8.66
C PRO A 525 3.49 -17.17 -9.24
N LEU A 526 3.81 -17.05 -10.52
CA LEU A 526 3.65 -15.87 -11.35
C LEU A 526 2.88 -16.28 -12.61
N SER A 527 2.00 -15.42 -13.09
CA SER A 527 1.29 -15.66 -14.34
C SER A 527 1.18 -14.39 -15.15
N TYR A 528 1.28 -14.54 -16.47
CA TYR A 528 1.04 -13.49 -17.46
C TYR A 528 0.32 -14.08 -18.67
N GLU A 529 -0.20 -13.22 -19.53
CA GLU A 529 -0.91 -13.63 -20.75
C GLU A 529 -0.35 -12.84 -21.93
N LEU A 530 -0.12 -13.53 -23.05
CA LEU A 530 0.33 -12.93 -24.31
C LEU A 530 -0.81 -12.91 -25.31
N VAL A 531 -0.97 -11.80 -26.02
CA VAL A 531 -1.95 -11.67 -27.11
C VAL A 531 -1.28 -11.12 -28.35
N ASP A 532 -1.56 -11.73 -29.51
CA ASP A 532 -0.91 -11.38 -30.78
C ASP A 532 -1.44 -10.05 -31.34
N VAL A 533 -2.74 -9.77 -31.18
CA VAL A 533 -3.42 -8.60 -31.75
C VAL A 533 -4.60 -8.19 -30.85
N LEU A 534 -4.88 -6.89 -30.75
CA LEU A 534 -6.06 -6.33 -30.07
C LEU A 534 -7.37 -6.40 -30.90
N ALA A 535 -7.42 -7.20 -31.97
CA ALA A 535 -8.54 -7.19 -32.91
C ALA A 535 -9.10 -8.60 -33.12
N ASP A 536 -10.30 -8.83 -32.58
CA ASP A 536 -11.22 -9.75 -33.23
C ASP A 536 -11.65 -9.10 -34.56
N GLY A 537 -11.15 -9.65 -35.66
CA GLY A 537 -11.61 -9.37 -37.01
C GLY A 537 -11.22 -7.99 -37.54
N GLU A 538 -10.13 -7.93 -38.30
CA GLU A 538 -10.04 -6.92 -39.34
C GLU A 538 -11.31 -6.99 -40.22
N ALA A 539 -11.92 -5.83 -40.50
CA ALA A 539 -13.01 -5.78 -41.46
C ALA A 539 -12.54 -6.44 -42.77
N PRO A 540 -13.39 -7.23 -43.47
CA PRO A 540 -13.01 -7.83 -44.74
C PRO A 540 -12.47 -6.78 -45.70
N GLY A 541 -11.19 -6.89 -46.06
CA GLY A 541 -10.51 -5.97 -46.99
C GLY A 541 -9.42 -5.08 -46.37
N THR A 542 -9.24 -5.06 -45.05
CA THR A 542 -8.07 -4.41 -44.43
C THR A 542 -6.78 -5.06 -44.92
N GLY A 543 -5.78 -4.26 -45.32
CA GLY A 543 -4.53 -4.75 -45.90
C GLY A 543 -4.61 -5.23 -47.36
N THR A 544 -5.79 -5.23 -47.99
CA THR A 544 -5.89 -5.54 -49.42
C THR A 544 -5.64 -4.31 -50.27
N VAL A 545 -4.36 -4.18 -50.66
CA VAL A 545 -3.84 -3.43 -51.81
C VAL A 545 -3.29 -2.02 -51.52
N ALA A 546 -1.97 -1.94 -51.41
CA ALA A 546 -1.18 -0.79 -51.87
C ALA A 546 -0.19 -1.29 -52.92
N PHE A 547 -0.01 -0.54 -54.01
CA PHE A 547 0.96 -0.88 -55.07
C PHE A 547 2.09 0.17 -55.10
N ALA A 548 3.33 -0.30 -55.27
CA ALA A 548 4.45 0.58 -55.58
C ALA A 548 4.30 1.15 -56.99
N VAL A 549 4.55 2.45 -57.15
CA VAL A 549 4.56 3.12 -58.46
C VAL A 549 5.63 2.46 -59.34
N GLY A 550 5.21 1.82 -60.44
CA GLY A 550 6.11 1.23 -61.45
C GLY A 550 5.83 -0.23 -61.84
N GLU A 551 5.01 -0.98 -61.10
CA GLU A 551 4.53 -2.29 -61.58
C GLU A 551 3.43 -2.13 -62.64
N GLN A 552 3.50 -2.88 -63.74
CA GLN A 552 2.44 -2.88 -64.76
C GLN A 552 1.16 -3.54 -64.22
N VAL A 553 0.32 -2.70 -63.61
CA VAL A 553 -1.01 -3.00 -63.04
C VAL A 553 -1.93 -3.80 -64.00
N GLN A 554 -1.71 -3.66 -65.31
CA GLN A 554 -2.55 -4.27 -66.36
C GLN A 554 -2.60 -5.81 -66.31
N ASN A 555 -1.53 -6.49 -65.90
CA ASN A 555 -1.48 -7.97 -65.96
C ASN A 555 -2.27 -8.68 -64.84
N ARG A 556 -2.62 -7.97 -63.74
CA ARG A 556 -3.45 -8.52 -62.65
C ARG A 556 -4.90 -8.01 -62.68
N ALA A 557 -5.13 -6.79 -63.14
CA ALA A 557 -6.49 -6.26 -63.31
C ALA A 557 -7.32 -7.05 -64.35
N GLN A 558 -6.67 -7.61 -65.38
CA GLN A 558 -7.34 -8.44 -66.39
C GLN A 558 -7.79 -9.83 -65.90
N LYS A 559 -7.42 -10.25 -64.67
CA LYS A 559 -7.79 -11.55 -64.10
C LYS A 559 -8.97 -11.47 -63.11
N VAL A 560 -9.57 -10.30 -62.95
CA VAL A 560 -10.68 -10.09 -62.02
C VAL A 560 -12.00 -10.10 -62.81
N GLU A 561 -12.87 -11.04 -62.48
CA GLU A 561 -14.22 -11.18 -63.05
C GLU A 561 -15.04 -9.88 -62.81
N PRO A 562 -15.85 -9.40 -63.78
CA PRO A 562 -16.59 -8.13 -63.68
C PRO A 562 -17.54 -8.02 -62.47
N ASN A 563 -17.97 -9.16 -61.93
CA ASN A 563 -18.88 -9.26 -60.78
C ASN A 563 -18.18 -9.62 -59.46
N ALA A 564 -16.84 -9.72 -59.46
CA ALA A 564 -16.11 -9.83 -58.21
C ALA A 564 -16.25 -8.49 -57.46
N PRO A 565 -16.51 -8.48 -56.14
CA PRO A 565 -16.60 -7.27 -55.32
C PRO A 565 -15.19 -6.68 -55.17
N ALA A 566 -14.66 -6.09 -56.23
CA ALA A 566 -13.25 -5.79 -56.32
C ALA A 566 -13.02 -4.37 -56.87
N ILE A 567 -12.18 -3.67 -56.12
CA ILE A 567 -11.44 -2.45 -56.47
C ILE A 567 -12.20 -1.14 -56.20
N ARG A 568 -12.01 -0.63 -54.97
CA ARG A 568 -12.19 0.79 -54.62
C ARG A 568 -10.85 1.38 -54.20
N GLY A 569 -9.92 1.50 -55.14
CA GLY A 569 -8.66 2.23 -54.94
C GLY A 569 -8.71 3.56 -55.70
N ALA A 570 -8.17 4.63 -55.10
CA ALA A 570 -8.00 5.92 -55.78
C ALA A 570 -6.59 6.05 -56.36
N LEU A 571 -6.49 6.58 -57.58
CA LEU A 571 -5.22 6.96 -58.20
C LEU A 571 -4.75 8.28 -57.57
N LEU A 572 -3.68 8.27 -56.79
CA LEU A 572 -3.02 9.49 -56.31
C LEU A 572 -2.07 9.99 -57.41
N PRO A 573 -2.30 11.17 -58.01
CA PRO A 573 -1.36 11.75 -58.97
C PRO A 573 -0.03 12.08 -58.27
N GLU A 574 1.09 12.07 -59.02
CA GLU A 574 2.44 12.41 -58.50
C GLU A 574 2.52 13.78 -57.80
N ALA A 575 1.55 14.66 -58.04
CA ALA A 575 1.42 15.98 -57.44
C ALA A 575 0.27 16.07 -56.40
N ALA A 576 -0.15 14.95 -55.82
CA ALA A 576 -1.10 14.98 -54.71
C ALA A 576 -0.46 15.71 -53.52
N GLU A 577 -1.09 16.80 -53.07
CA GLU A 577 -0.70 17.48 -51.83
C GLU A 577 -0.65 16.44 -50.70
N GLU A 578 0.40 16.49 -49.86
CA GLU A 578 0.49 15.63 -48.68
C GLU A 578 -0.78 15.81 -47.84
N LEU A 579 -1.62 14.78 -47.82
CA LEU A 579 -2.81 14.79 -46.98
C LEU A 579 -2.36 14.85 -45.52
N PRO A 580 -2.95 15.75 -44.71
CA PRO A 580 -2.60 15.84 -43.31
C PRO A 580 -2.79 14.48 -42.64
N LEU A 581 -1.70 13.94 -42.09
CA LEU A 581 -1.76 12.67 -41.37
C LEU A 581 -2.56 12.86 -40.08
N THR A 582 -3.46 11.93 -39.79
CA THR A 582 -4.00 11.80 -38.44
C THR A 582 -2.84 11.54 -37.49
N VAL A 583 -2.69 12.41 -36.48
CA VAL A 583 -1.59 12.33 -35.53
C VAL A 583 -2.12 11.88 -34.18
N LEU A 584 -1.42 10.94 -33.57
CA LEU A 584 -1.72 10.47 -32.23
C LEU A 584 -1.23 11.48 -31.21
N ALA A 585 -2.14 12.00 -30.39
CA ALA A 585 -1.83 12.95 -29.33
C ALA A 585 -2.18 12.42 -27.95
N PHE A 586 -1.43 12.78 -26.91
CA PHE A 586 -1.64 12.24 -25.56
C PHE A 586 -2.96 12.76 -24.96
N LYS A 587 -3.86 11.89 -24.50
CA LYS A 587 -5.17 12.25 -23.90
C LYS A 587 -5.00 13.21 -22.71
N ASN A 588 -4.00 12.94 -21.89
CA ASN A 588 -3.66 13.73 -20.71
C ASN A 588 -2.61 14.83 -20.98
N SER A 589 -2.27 15.12 -22.25
CA SER A 589 -1.66 16.42 -22.55
C SER A 589 -2.78 17.41 -22.35
N SER A 590 -2.66 18.28 -21.35
CA SER A 590 -3.75 19.19 -21.00
C SER A 590 -4.13 20.08 -22.19
N ASP A 591 -3.27 20.19 -23.22
CA ASP A 591 -3.48 21.13 -24.31
C ASP A 591 -2.70 20.76 -25.57
N ARG A 592 -3.34 20.96 -26.72
CA ARG A 592 -2.82 20.66 -28.04
C ARG A 592 -3.16 21.81 -28.96
N TYR A 593 -2.26 22.12 -29.87
CA TYR A 593 -2.49 23.22 -30.80
C TYR A 593 -1.88 22.89 -32.14
N LEU A 594 -2.70 22.94 -33.17
CA LEU A 594 -2.26 22.85 -34.54
C LEU A 594 -1.87 24.26 -35.01
N VAL A 595 -0.67 24.38 -35.57
CA VAL A 595 -0.17 25.60 -36.21
C VAL A 595 0.05 25.33 -37.69
N SER A 596 -0.55 26.14 -38.55
CA SER A 596 -0.47 25.98 -40.00
C SER A 596 0.61 26.88 -40.62
N TYR A 597 0.96 26.60 -41.87
CA TYR A 597 1.92 27.42 -42.65
C TYR A 597 1.40 28.82 -43.02
N ASP A 598 0.09 29.04 -43.01
CA ASP A 598 -0.54 30.31 -43.41
C ASP A 598 -0.97 31.17 -42.20
N GLY A 599 -0.61 30.77 -40.98
CA GLY A 599 -0.84 31.53 -39.75
C GLY A 599 -2.17 31.24 -39.07
N ARG A 600 -2.92 30.21 -39.50
CA ARG A 600 -4.05 29.68 -38.74
C ARG A 600 -3.58 28.85 -37.54
N GLY A 601 -4.21 29.06 -36.41
CA GLY A 601 -4.12 28.23 -35.22
C GLY A 601 -5.44 27.50 -34.98
N TYR A 602 -5.38 26.26 -34.53
CA TYR A 602 -6.56 25.45 -34.24
C TYR A 602 -6.31 24.57 -33.01
N GLU A 603 -7.17 24.71 -32.00
CA GLU A 603 -7.19 23.82 -30.85
C GLU A 603 -8.11 22.63 -31.17
N PRO A 604 -7.57 21.40 -31.32
CA PRO A 604 -8.39 20.24 -31.58
C PRO A 604 -9.26 19.93 -30.38
N GLY A 605 -10.57 19.74 -30.61
CA GLY A 605 -11.49 19.27 -29.57
C GLY A 605 -11.15 17.88 -29.03
N ALA A 606 -11.81 17.49 -27.94
CA ALA A 606 -11.80 16.10 -27.51
C ALA A 606 -12.42 15.25 -28.63
N PRO A 607 -11.71 14.26 -29.19
CA PRO A 607 -12.24 13.47 -30.29
C PRO A 607 -13.37 12.55 -29.80
N GLU A 608 -14.31 12.27 -30.69
CA GLU A 608 -15.36 11.28 -30.45
C GLU A 608 -14.74 9.88 -30.36
N LEU A 609 -15.22 9.06 -29.42
CA LEU A 609 -14.80 7.68 -29.28
C LEU A 609 -15.16 6.88 -30.55
N PRO A 610 -14.21 6.16 -31.15
CA PRO A 610 -14.56 5.15 -32.15
C PRO A 610 -15.63 4.18 -31.63
N VAL A 611 -16.61 3.87 -32.49
CA VAL A 611 -17.76 2.98 -32.21
C VAL A 611 -17.35 1.61 -31.66
N LEU A 612 -16.13 1.14 -31.98
CA LEU A 612 -15.57 -0.08 -31.42
C LEU A 612 -15.41 0.00 -29.88
N TYR A 613 -15.09 1.17 -29.34
CA TYR A 613 -14.86 1.36 -27.91
C TYR A 613 -16.14 1.38 -27.09
N GLU A 614 -17.22 1.95 -27.65
CA GLU A 614 -18.56 1.84 -27.06
C GLU A 614 -19.00 0.38 -26.93
N LYS A 615 -18.71 -0.44 -27.96
CA LYS A 615 -19.04 -1.88 -27.95
C LYS A 615 -18.22 -2.69 -26.94
N LEU A 616 -17.03 -2.21 -26.57
CA LEU A 616 -16.16 -2.83 -25.57
C LEU A 616 -16.42 -2.34 -24.15
N GLY A 617 -17.42 -1.46 -23.94
CA GLY A 617 -17.70 -0.85 -22.64
C GLY A 617 -16.58 0.06 -22.14
N LEU A 618 -15.70 0.52 -23.04
CA LEU A 618 -14.57 1.38 -22.71
C LEU A 618 -15.01 2.84 -22.86
N GLY A 619 -15.27 3.52 -21.74
CA GLY A 619 -15.58 4.95 -21.77
C GLY A 619 -14.35 5.82 -21.99
N ASP A 620 -14.58 7.11 -22.32
CA ASP A 620 -13.84 8.20 -21.68
C ASP A 620 -12.35 7.94 -21.46
N ASP A 621 -12.10 7.61 -20.19
CA ASP A 621 -10.83 7.58 -19.50
C ASP A 621 -9.99 6.32 -19.77
N ALA A 622 -10.45 5.48 -20.68
CA ALA A 622 -9.80 4.24 -21.04
C ALA A 622 -8.56 4.40 -21.95
N PHE A 623 -8.08 5.61 -22.32
CA PHE A 623 -6.96 5.74 -23.27
C PHE A 623 -5.93 6.86 -22.99
N TYR A 624 -4.68 6.62 -23.40
CA TYR A 624 -3.53 7.56 -23.26
C TYR A 624 -3.27 8.42 -24.47
N TYR A 625 -3.66 7.95 -25.65
CA TYR A 625 -3.50 8.65 -26.91
C TYR A 625 -4.86 8.73 -27.58
N THR A 626 -5.02 9.75 -28.39
CA THR A 626 -6.26 10.03 -29.09
C THR A 626 -5.92 10.56 -30.46
N ASP A 627 -6.75 10.22 -31.44
CA ASP A 627 -6.58 10.70 -32.79
C ASP A 627 -6.90 12.19 -32.85
N VAL A 628 -5.93 12.98 -33.28
CA VAL A 628 -6.15 14.37 -33.69
C VAL A 628 -6.26 14.36 -35.21
N VAL A 629 -7.48 14.59 -35.68
CA VAL A 629 -7.78 14.74 -37.10
C VAL A 629 -7.62 16.22 -37.47
N PRO A 630 -6.58 16.60 -38.22
CA PRO A 630 -6.42 17.98 -38.66
C PRO A 630 -7.56 18.37 -39.62
N PRO A 631 -7.98 19.66 -39.65
CA PRO A 631 -8.95 20.12 -40.64
C PRO A 631 -8.51 19.79 -42.07
N ALA A 632 -9.47 19.61 -42.99
CA ALA A 632 -9.16 19.37 -44.39
C ALA A 632 -8.28 20.50 -44.97
N GLY A 633 -7.20 20.13 -45.67
CA GLY A 633 -6.22 21.09 -46.21
C GLY A 633 -5.28 21.71 -45.16
N TRP A 634 -5.18 21.13 -43.97
CA TRP A 634 -4.19 21.57 -42.96
C TRP A 634 -2.77 21.20 -43.39
N SER A 635 -1.86 22.17 -43.33
CA SER A 635 -0.42 21.93 -43.53
C SER A 635 0.37 22.70 -42.49
N GLY A 636 1.25 22.01 -41.76
CA GLY A 636 1.99 22.56 -40.64
C GLY A 636 2.30 21.53 -39.57
N TRP A 637 2.15 21.94 -38.31
CA TRP A 637 2.65 21.22 -37.14
C TRP A 637 1.60 21.09 -36.05
N MET A 638 1.71 20.04 -35.26
CA MET A 638 1.00 19.90 -33.99
C MET A 638 1.97 20.14 -32.85
N ILE A 639 1.58 20.98 -31.89
CA ILE A 639 2.27 21.20 -30.64
C ILE A 639 1.47 20.50 -29.54
N GLU A 640 2.11 19.57 -28.83
CA GLU A 640 1.56 18.93 -27.64
C GLU A 640 2.36 19.38 -26.41
N TRP A 641 1.73 20.06 -25.46
CA TRP A 641 2.43 20.42 -24.22
C TRP A 641 2.41 19.22 -23.26
N ARG A 642 3.57 18.55 -23.11
CA ARG A 642 3.74 17.42 -22.18
C ARG A 642 4.36 17.89 -20.85
N ARG A 643 4.27 17.03 -19.83
CA ARG A 643 4.64 17.32 -18.43
C ARG A 643 6.12 17.70 -18.19
N THR A 644 7.03 17.43 -19.14
CA THR A 644 8.48 17.71 -19.06
C THR A 644 8.99 18.66 -20.15
N CYS A 645 8.54 18.51 -21.40
CA CYS A 645 8.77 19.43 -22.52
C CYS A 645 7.60 19.37 -23.52
N PRO A 646 7.28 20.45 -24.23
CA PRO A 646 6.41 20.38 -25.41
C PRO A 646 6.99 19.42 -26.45
N ARG A 647 6.12 18.72 -27.18
CA ARG A 647 6.47 17.89 -28.32
C ARG A 647 5.87 18.53 -29.56
N VAL A 648 6.70 18.72 -30.59
CA VAL A 648 6.26 19.21 -31.89
C VAL A 648 6.26 18.05 -32.86
N THR A 649 5.12 17.79 -33.51
CA THR A 649 4.93 16.68 -34.45
C THR A 649 4.55 17.25 -35.82
N PRO A 650 5.26 16.90 -36.91
CA PRO A 650 4.85 17.30 -38.26
C PRO A 650 3.53 16.61 -38.64
N VAL A 651 2.62 17.35 -39.28
CA VAL A 651 1.33 16.82 -39.75
C VAL A 651 1.33 16.71 -41.28
N ALA A 652 1.67 17.82 -41.94
CA ALA A 652 1.97 17.95 -43.37
C ALA A 652 2.83 19.22 -43.49
N PRO A 653 4.09 19.18 -43.01
CA PRO A 653 4.87 20.37 -42.74
C PRO A 653 5.23 21.09 -44.06
N ARG A 654 4.92 22.38 -44.14
CA ARG A 654 5.24 23.26 -45.26
C ARG A 654 5.96 24.49 -44.73
N ARG A 655 6.82 25.13 -45.54
CA ARG A 655 7.44 26.40 -45.15
C ARG A 655 6.37 27.46 -44.84
N PRO A 656 6.54 28.27 -43.78
CA PRO A 656 5.56 29.29 -43.42
C PRO A 656 5.48 30.36 -44.51
N ASP A 657 4.29 30.68 -44.98
CA ASP A 657 4.05 31.78 -45.91
C ASP A 657 4.02 33.09 -45.12
N ARG A 658 5.13 33.82 -45.17
CA ARG A 658 5.30 35.08 -44.43
C ARG A 658 4.19 36.08 -44.71
N SER A 659 3.74 36.23 -45.96
CA SER A 659 2.70 37.21 -46.30
C SER A 659 1.37 36.78 -45.72
N ALA A 660 1.04 35.49 -45.82
CA ALA A 660 -0.21 34.95 -45.29
C ALA A 660 -0.25 35.04 -43.75
N VAL A 661 0.83 34.62 -43.07
CA VAL A 661 0.93 34.64 -41.60
C VAL A 661 0.77 36.06 -41.05
N LEU A 662 1.45 37.05 -41.64
CA LEU A 662 1.36 38.44 -41.18
C LEU A 662 -0.05 39.05 -41.38
N SER A 663 -0.78 38.55 -42.39
CA SER A 663 -2.17 38.92 -42.67
C SER A 663 -3.21 38.14 -41.86
N SER A 664 -2.80 37.07 -41.16
CA SER A 664 -3.69 36.21 -40.38
C SER A 664 -4.25 36.97 -39.16
N PRO A 665 -5.56 36.85 -38.87
CA PRO A 665 -6.14 37.39 -37.65
C PRO A 665 -5.63 36.70 -36.38
N ASN A 666 -5.09 35.47 -36.49
CA ASN A 666 -4.63 34.66 -35.36
C ASN A 666 -3.10 34.71 -35.18
N ARG A 667 -2.40 35.66 -35.84
CA ARG A 667 -0.94 35.71 -35.88
C ARG A 667 -0.25 35.78 -34.51
N GLU A 668 -0.86 36.47 -33.54
CA GLU A 668 -0.29 36.63 -32.20
C GLU A 668 -0.38 35.32 -31.40
N GLU A 669 -1.53 34.65 -31.45
CA GLU A 669 -1.74 33.35 -30.80
C GLU A 669 -0.87 32.26 -31.43
N TRP A 670 -0.79 32.26 -32.76
CA TRP A 670 0.11 31.40 -33.54
C TRP A 670 1.58 31.60 -33.13
N ALA A 671 2.04 32.85 -33.04
CA ALA A 671 3.42 33.16 -32.66
C ALA A 671 3.72 32.74 -31.21
N LEU A 672 2.84 33.04 -30.26
CA LEU A 672 2.99 32.64 -28.87
C LEU A 672 3.10 31.12 -28.71
N ALA A 673 2.24 30.36 -29.39
CA ALA A 673 2.27 28.90 -29.35
C ALA A 673 3.60 28.31 -29.83
N ILE A 674 4.18 28.89 -30.90
CA ILE A 674 5.46 28.46 -31.47
C ILE A 674 6.63 28.83 -30.55
N LEU A 675 6.63 30.05 -30.00
CA LEU A 675 7.69 30.50 -29.09
C LEU A 675 7.75 29.66 -27.81
N ASP A 676 6.61 29.22 -27.30
CA ASP A 676 6.51 28.31 -26.16
C ASP A 676 7.15 26.93 -26.43
N ALA A 677 7.20 26.52 -27.70
CA ALA A 677 7.75 25.24 -28.15
C ALA A 677 9.06 25.38 -28.97
N ARG A 678 9.71 26.56 -28.97
CA ARG A 678 10.83 26.89 -29.87
C ARG A 678 12.01 25.90 -29.83
N SER A 679 12.33 25.35 -28.65
CA SER A 679 13.46 24.44 -28.45
C SER A 679 13.11 22.95 -28.65
N CYS A 680 11.88 22.65 -29.08
CA CYS A 680 11.33 21.30 -29.01
C CYS A 680 11.50 20.47 -30.30
N SER A 681 12.03 21.07 -31.36
CA SER A 681 12.34 20.38 -32.62
C SER A 681 13.63 20.92 -33.22
N GLN A 682 14.48 20.02 -33.72
CA GLN A 682 15.68 20.35 -34.49
C GLN A 682 15.40 20.43 -36.00
N ASN A 683 14.13 20.29 -36.42
CA ASN A 683 13.79 20.35 -37.83
C ASN A 683 14.05 21.76 -38.39
N PRO A 684 14.85 21.93 -39.47
CA PRO A 684 15.14 23.23 -40.04
C PRO A 684 13.90 24.05 -40.42
N MET A 685 12.85 23.38 -40.90
CA MET A 685 11.59 24.03 -41.28
C MET A 685 10.82 24.54 -40.06
N TRP A 686 10.93 23.88 -38.90
CA TRP A 686 10.41 24.42 -37.63
C TRP A 686 11.16 25.68 -37.20
N GLY A 687 12.48 25.73 -37.46
CA GLY A 687 13.28 26.94 -37.23
C GLY A 687 12.73 28.16 -37.98
N GLU A 688 12.26 27.98 -39.22
CA GLU A 688 11.63 29.06 -40.01
C GLU A 688 10.33 29.57 -39.36
N TYR A 689 9.54 28.70 -38.74
CA TYR A 689 8.36 29.09 -37.96
C TYR A 689 8.75 29.90 -36.71
N VAL A 690 9.79 29.45 -35.99
CA VAL A 690 10.29 30.14 -34.79
C VAL A 690 10.79 31.54 -35.13
N THR A 691 11.59 31.70 -36.19
CA THR A 691 12.09 33.01 -36.63
C THR A 691 10.94 33.95 -36.99
N LEU A 692 9.94 33.48 -37.72
CA LEU A 692 8.78 34.31 -38.07
C LEU A 692 7.92 34.66 -36.84
N ALA A 693 7.78 33.74 -35.88
CA ALA A 693 7.10 34.02 -34.62
C ALA A 693 7.85 35.06 -33.77
N GLU A 694 9.18 35.04 -33.77
CA GLU A 694 10.02 36.07 -33.13
C GLU A 694 9.84 37.45 -33.79
N GLU A 695 9.72 37.50 -35.13
CA GLU A 695 9.41 38.75 -35.86
C GLU A 695 8.04 39.33 -35.51
N ILE A 696 7.03 38.49 -35.23
CA ILE A 696 5.66 38.93 -34.91
C ILE A 696 5.58 39.50 -33.49
N CYS A 697 6.39 39.00 -32.56
CA CYS A 697 6.39 39.41 -31.16
C CYS A 697 7.38 40.54 -30.81
N GLN A 698 8.18 41.00 -31.78
CA GLN A 698 9.02 42.20 -31.71
C GLN A 698 8.25 43.42 -32.20
#